data_AF-A0A8J5GN93-F1
#
_entry.id   AF-A0A8J5GN93-F1
#
_cell.length_a   1.000
_cell.length_b   1.000
_cell.length_c   1.000
_cell.angle_alpha   90.00
_cell.angle_beta   90.00
_cell.angle_gamma   90.00
#
_symmetry.space_group_name_H-M   'P 1'
#
loop_
_entity.id
_entity.type
_entity.pdbx_description
1 polymer ?
#
loop_
_entity_poly.entity_id
_entity_poly.type
_entity_poly.pdbx_seq_one_letter_code
_entity_poly.pdbx_strand_id
1 'polypeptide(L)'
;MASSACAEGLSAAGLLFQAASLVPTAHYLATALTLLAVFLYNFLEIHLLGDLLRGFRGDLVALTFDPRSKIYEGVVSKCRILHGRYLVTPWLSSPHLQTVFLNFFGRPPSVAYRRQLFSLHDGETVALDWLLTSDVVDVAGASSFTGTSISKDDITPITVVVPGLTSDSFSPYLRHCSYSIAKHGWHAVVSNHRGLGGISITSDCFYNAGWTQDVREVINYLHQEYPRAPLFAVGTSIGANILVKYLGEEGQNTPLAGAASICSPWDLVVGDRFISRKLMQRLYDKALAIGLKGYAQLHQSTLTRLANWEGIKKVKLNMQFNAVALNADQHLRSLSVRDFDNHATCHVGRFETVDAYYRCCSSVNFIGNVAVPLLCISALDDPVCTTEAIPWDECRANKNVILATTRHGGHLAHFQGLTAKNLWPKKTLIFSSLCIKNPQSLSEYTLVERPEDTGVRLETEDDRSCCSLIGEAHWWVGAVVEYLNVLHSSPFMHQQKKTQNWGVHHSLESGIDKAPYVNIMEDGMVAPMTTEGADLVTKEDLHVNGLCHNPNPHDKCVLGVEKSDGTENIDMDHEPVEPIHKKEVEGITKTIHDMTAPVKRSLNQLSRRYDMSRWLLAYIAIVTTWPLLGSALSFVFRKKLTGILPLPWRRR
;
A
#
# COMPACT_ATOMS: atom_id res chain seq x y z
N MET A 1 -21.93 66.91 32.91
CA MET A 1 -21.84 65.45 32.67
C MET A 1 -20.94 65.22 31.48
N ALA A 2 -19.65 64.98 31.71
CA ALA A 2 -18.69 64.64 30.68
C ALA A 2 -17.94 63.39 31.14
N SER A 3 -17.98 62.38 30.28
CA SER A 3 -17.42 61.04 30.36
C SER A 3 -15.95 61.02 30.80
N SER A 4 -15.63 60.33 31.90
CA SER A 4 -14.29 59.80 32.16
C SER A 4 -14.31 58.28 32.04
N ALA A 5 -14.15 57.77 30.82
CA ALA A 5 -13.86 56.36 30.60
C ALA A 5 -12.37 56.10 30.91
N CYS A 6 -12.10 55.30 31.93
CA CYS A 6 -10.77 54.83 32.31
C CYS A 6 -10.03 54.23 31.11
N ALA A 7 -8.84 54.74 30.84
CA ALA A 7 -7.87 54.11 29.95
C ALA A 7 -7.16 52.98 30.73
N GLU A 8 -7.74 51.78 30.72
CA GLU A 8 -7.02 50.57 31.10
C GLU A 8 -5.93 50.30 30.05
N GLY A 9 -4.67 50.27 30.49
CA GLY A 9 -3.54 49.89 29.64
C GLY A 9 -3.74 48.47 29.13
N LEU A 10 -3.92 48.30 27.81
CA LEU A 10 -4.04 46.98 27.21
C LEU A 10 -2.81 46.14 27.55
N SER A 11 -3.06 44.97 28.14
CA SER A 11 -2.02 43.96 28.37
C SER A 11 -1.27 43.63 27.07
N ALA A 12 -0.08 43.05 27.17
CA ALA A 12 0.69 42.61 25.98
C ALA A 12 -0.14 41.70 25.05
N ALA A 13 -1.05 40.90 25.61
CA ALA A 13 -2.00 40.10 24.83
C ALA A 13 -3.05 40.97 24.10
N GLY A 14 -3.52 42.04 24.74
CA GLY A 14 -4.43 43.02 24.12
C GLY A 14 -3.79 43.77 22.96
N LEU A 15 -2.51 44.17 23.09
CA LEU A 15 -1.75 44.79 22.01
C LEU A 15 -1.54 43.83 20.83
N LEU A 16 -1.28 42.55 21.08
CA LEU A 16 -1.19 41.53 20.03
C LEU A 16 -2.53 41.29 19.34
N PHE A 17 -3.63 41.30 20.09
CA PHE A 17 -4.97 41.15 19.51
C PHE A 17 -5.36 42.35 18.63
N GLN A 18 -5.01 43.57 19.08
CA GLN A 18 -5.23 44.78 18.31
C GLN A 18 -4.33 44.84 17.05
N ALA A 19 -3.07 44.41 17.16
CA ALA A 19 -2.21 44.28 15.98
C ALA A 19 -2.73 43.23 15.00
N ALA A 20 -3.27 42.11 15.49
CA ALA A 20 -3.89 41.08 14.67
C ALA A 20 -5.17 41.58 13.98
N SER A 21 -6.01 42.38 14.65
CA SER A 21 -7.25 42.91 14.05
C SER A 21 -7.00 43.97 12.97
N LEU A 22 -5.82 44.60 12.96
CA LEU A 22 -5.39 45.54 11.91
C LEU A 22 -4.95 44.84 10.62
N VAL A 23 -4.65 43.53 10.66
CA VAL A 23 -4.31 42.76 9.46
C VAL A 23 -5.60 42.49 8.67
N PRO A 24 -5.65 42.83 7.36
CA PRO A 24 -6.84 42.58 6.55
C PRO A 24 -7.23 41.10 6.53
N THR A 25 -8.51 40.80 6.67
CA THR A 25 -9.06 39.42 6.71
C THR A 25 -8.61 38.56 5.53
N ALA A 26 -8.40 39.16 4.35
CA ALA A 26 -7.85 38.49 3.17
C ALA A 26 -6.49 37.82 3.41
N HIS A 27 -5.62 38.38 4.26
CA HIS A 27 -4.31 37.79 4.57
C HIS A 27 -4.44 36.55 5.45
N TYR A 28 -5.38 36.56 6.41
CA TYR A 28 -5.68 35.37 7.21
C TYR A 28 -6.26 34.26 6.35
N LEU A 29 -7.18 34.60 5.44
CA LEU A 29 -7.73 33.65 4.48
C LEU A 29 -6.65 33.07 3.56
N ALA A 30 -5.78 33.91 3.00
CA ALA A 30 -4.67 33.46 2.15
C ALA A 30 -3.69 32.56 2.92
N THR A 31 -3.37 32.91 4.18
CA THR A 31 -2.51 32.08 5.04
C THR A 31 -3.17 30.74 5.36
N ALA A 32 -4.46 30.74 5.71
CA ALA A 32 -5.21 29.52 5.97
C ALA A 32 -5.31 28.62 4.73
N LEU A 33 -5.56 29.20 3.55
CA LEU A 33 -5.57 28.48 2.27
C LEU A 33 -4.19 27.91 1.93
N THR A 34 -3.11 28.66 2.21
CA THR A 34 -1.73 28.19 2.00
C THR A 34 -1.41 27.03 2.94
N LEU A 35 -1.72 27.16 4.23
CA LEU A 35 -1.53 26.09 5.22
C LEU A 35 -2.36 24.85 4.85
N LEU A 36 -3.60 25.05 4.40
CA LEU A 36 -4.45 23.96 3.89
C LEU A 36 -3.83 23.30 2.67
N ALA A 37 -3.35 24.05 1.67
CA ALA A 37 -2.70 23.49 0.50
C ALA A 37 -1.43 22.70 0.85
N VAL A 38 -0.61 23.22 1.77
CA VAL A 38 0.59 22.53 2.29
C VAL A 38 0.21 21.24 3.02
N PHE A 39 -0.87 21.25 3.80
CA PHE A 39 -1.41 20.06 4.47
C PHE A 39 -1.93 19.04 3.46
N LEU A 40 -2.77 19.46 2.51
CA LEU A 40 -3.31 18.59 1.45
C LEU A 40 -2.19 17.93 0.61
N TYR A 41 -1.14 18.68 0.28
CA TYR A 41 -0.03 18.17 -0.50
C TYR A 41 0.89 17.22 0.30
N ASN A 42 1.28 17.58 1.52
CA ASN A 42 2.27 16.80 2.28
C ASN A 42 1.66 15.65 3.10
N PHE A 43 0.40 15.78 3.52
CA PHE A 43 -0.24 14.82 4.41
C PHE A 43 -1.26 13.93 3.70
N LEU A 44 -2.05 14.50 2.78
CA LEU A 44 -2.97 13.72 1.94
C LEU A 44 -2.39 13.37 0.58
N GLU A 45 -1.13 13.77 0.31
CA GLU A 45 -0.41 13.44 -0.93
C GLU A 45 -1.22 13.83 -2.17
N ILE A 46 -1.91 14.98 -2.14
CA ILE A 46 -2.70 15.48 -3.26
C ILE A 46 -1.78 16.17 -4.26
N HIS A 47 -1.49 15.49 -5.37
CA HIS A 47 -0.57 15.98 -6.41
C HIS A 47 -1.23 16.78 -7.54
N LEU A 48 -2.52 17.12 -7.44
CA LEU A 48 -3.31 17.81 -8.48
C LEU A 48 -2.62 19.04 -9.08
N LEU A 49 -2.03 19.90 -8.24
CA LEU A 49 -1.38 21.12 -8.73
C LEU A 49 -0.09 20.80 -9.51
N GLY A 50 0.66 19.78 -9.07
CA GLY A 50 1.84 19.29 -9.78
C GLY A 50 1.45 18.69 -11.14
N ASP A 51 0.37 17.90 -11.17
CA ASP A 51 -0.14 17.31 -12.40
C ASP A 51 -0.69 18.37 -13.37
N LEU A 52 -1.39 19.38 -12.85
CA LEU A 52 -1.87 20.54 -13.62
C LEU A 52 -0.71 21.30 -14.26
N LEU A 53 0.35 21.59 -13.50
CA LEU A 53 1.54 22.29 -14.01
C LEU A 53 2.30 21.47 -15.07
N ARG A 54 2.21 20.14 -15.00
CA ARG A 54 2.73 19.23 -16.04
C ARG A 54 1.77 19.02 -17.21
N GLY A 55 0.62 19.68 -17.20
CA GLY A 55 -0.41 19.60 -18.23
C GLY A 55 -1.13 18.25 -18.28
N PHE A 56 -1.27 17.55 -17.15
CA PHE A 56 -1.90 16.23 -17.04
C PHE A 56 -1.38 15.22 -18.09
N ARG A 57 -0.08 15.25 -18.38
CA ARG A 57 0.53 14.37 -19.38
C ARG A 57 0.64 12.90 -18.93
N GLY A 58 0.50 12.64 -17.63
CA GLY A 58 0.72 11.32 -17.03
C GLY A 58 2.19 10.93 -17.02
N ASP A 59 2.52 9.92 -16.23
CA ASP A 59 3.89 9.38 -16.15
C ASP A 59 4.01 8.10 -16.98
N LEU A 60 5.19 7.87 -17.55
CA LEU A 60 5.49 6.60 -18.21
C LEU A 60 5.53 5.49 -17.17
N VAL A 61 5.05 4.32 -17.56
CA VAL A 61 5.23 3.10 -16.78
C VAL A 61 6.67 2.65 -16.88
N ALA A 62 7.33 2.48 -15.74
CA ALA A 62 8.70 2.03 -15.68
C ALA A 62 8.74 0.50 -15.68
N LEU A 63 9.58 -0.09 -16.53
CA LEU A 63 9.74 -1.54 -16.64
C LEU A 63 11.12 -1.95 -16.12
N THR A 64 11.15 -2.93 -15.23
CA THR A 64 12.36 -3.56 -14.69
C THR A 64 12.35 -5.04 -15.02
N PHE A 65 13.39 -5.51 -15.71
CA PHE A 65 13.51 -6.88 -16.21
C PHE A 65 14.98 -7.21 -16.54
N ASP A 66 15.30 -8.50 -16.67
CA ASP A 66 16.60 -8.95 -17.21
C ASP A 66 16.69 -8.57 -18.71
N PRO A 67 17.73 -7.86 -19.18
CA PRO A 67 17.88 -7.48 -20.59
C PRO A 67 17.85 -8.64 -21.60
N ARG A 68 18.07 -9.88 -21.15
CA ARG A 68 18.02 -11.11 -21.95
C ARG A 68 16.67 -11.82 -21.84
N SER A 69 15.66 -11.16 -21.27
CA SER A 69 14.32 -11.71 -21.11
C SER A 69 13.63 -11.84 -22.46
N LYS A 70 13.45 -13.09 -22.91
CA LYS A 70 12.61 -13.39 -24.08
C LYS A 70 11.14 -13.07 -23.82
N ILE A 71 10.71 -13.06 -22.56
CA ILE A 71 9.34 -12.67 -22.17
C ILE A 71 9.13 -11.18 -22.45
N TYR A 72 10.12 -10.34 -22.13
CA TYR A 72 10.05 -8.93 -22.51
C TYR A 72 9.96 -8.77 -24.02
N GLU A 73 10.93 -9.31 -24.77
CA GLU A 73 10.99 -9.15 -26.23
C GLU A 73 9.77 -9.72 -26.96
N GLY A 74 9.28 -10.87 -26.51
CA GLY A 74 8.23 -11.63 -27.18
C GLY A 74 6.80 -11.25 -26.81
N VAL A 75 6.61 -10.74 -25.59
CA VAL A 75 5.29 -10.49 -24.97
C VAL A 75 5.16 -9.04 -24.54
N VAL A 76 5.94 -8.58 -23.57
CA VAL A 76 5.72 -7.25 -22.96
C VAL A 76 5.99 -6.11 -23.96
N SER A 77 6.97 -6.25 -24.86
CA SER A 77 7.26 -5.28 -25.93
C SER A 77 6.06 -4.98 -26.84
N LYS A 78 5.11 -5.91 -26.93
CA LYS A 78 3.89 -5.80 -27.74
C LYS A 78 2.70 -5.26 -26.93
N CYS A 79 2.83 -5.15 -25.62
CA CYS A 79 1.80 -4.60 -24.74
C CYS A 79 1.86 -3.07 -24.78
N ARG A 80 0.89 -2.44 -25.46
CA ARG A 80 0.82 -0.99 -25.65
C ARG A 80 0.54 -0.26 -24.34
N ILE A 81 -0.29 -0.85 -23.47
CA ILE A 81 -0.67 -0.23 -22.19
C ILE A 81 0.55 -0.13 -21.27
N LEU A 82 1.39 -1.17 -21.23
CA LEU A 82 2.62 -1.22 -20.43
C LEU A 82 3.72 -0.26 -20.93
N HIS A 83 3.71 0.11 -22.21
CA HIS A 83 4.60 1.13 -22.78
C HIS A 83 3.95 2.53 -22.83
N GLY A 84 2.71 2.63 -22.37
CA GLY A 84 1.93 3.85 -22.36
C GLY A 84 2.24 4.75 -21.17
N ARG A 85 1.45 5.83 -21.06
CA ARG A 85 1.44 6.70 -19.88
C ARG A 85 0.23 6.37 -19.03
N TYR A 86 0.46 6.25 -17.73
CA TYR A 86 -0.63 6.22 -16.76
C TYR A 86 -0.91 7.65 -16.29
N LEU A 87 -2.16 8.08 -16.45
CA LEU A 87 -2.66 9.37 -15.99
C LEU A 87 -3.73 9.13 -14.94
N VAL A 88 -3.42 9.51 -13.70
CA VAL A 88 -4.38 9.50 -12.61
C VAL A 88 -5.56 10.43 -12.93
N THR A 89 -6.77 9.97 -12.64
CA THR A 89 -7.96 10.81 -12.66
C THR A 89 -7.73 12.08 -11.81
N PRO A 90 -7.80 13.31 -12.35
CA PRO A 90 -7.31 14.50 -11.65
C PRO A 90 -7.89 14.72 -10.25
N TRP A 91 -9.18 14.46 -10.04
CA TRP A 91 -9.81 14.60 -8.71
C TRP A 91 -9.54 13.42 -7.75
N LEU A 92 -8.83 12.39 -8.23
CA LEU A 92 -8.26 11.29 -7.45
C LEU A 92 -6.72 11.33 -7.46
N SER A 93 -6.10 12.51 -7.55
CA SER A 93 -4.64 12.70 -7.59
C SER A 93 -3.91 12.37 -6.28
N SER A 94 -4.49 11.53 -5.41
CA SER A 94 -3.89 11.08 -4.16
C SER A 94 -4.03 9.56 -4.07
N PRO A 95 -2.98 8.85 -3.65
CA PRO A 95 -3.02 7.40 -3.45
C PRO A 95 -4.13 6.99 -2.47
N HIS A 96 -4.36 7.82 -1.46
CA HIS A 96 -5.40 7.61 -0.47
C HIS A 96 -6.80 7.76 -1.05
N LEU A 97 -7.04 8.82 -1.83
CA LEU A 97 -8.33 9.05 -2.47
C LEU A 97 -8.68 7.92 -3.45
N GLN A 98 -7.72 7.43 -4.24
CA GLN A 98 -7.92 6.29 -5.13
C GLN A 98 -8.32 5.04 -4.34
N THR A 99 -7.57 4.70 -3.30
CA THR A 99 -7.81 3.50 -2.50
C THR A 99 -9.17 3.54 -1.80
N VAL A 100 -9.55 4.68 -1.23
CA VAL A 100 -10.86 4.88 -0.59
C VAL A 100 -11.98 4.85 -1.63
N PHE A 101 -11.80 5.51 -2.78
CA PHE A 101 -12.81 5.56 -3.83
C PHE A 101 -13.13 4.16 -4.38
N LEU A 102 -12.14 3.29 -4.57
CA LEU A 102 -12.35 1.90 -4.97
C LEU A 102 -13.29 1.14 -4.03
N ASN A 103 -13.10 1.30 -2.72
CA ASN A 103 -13.86 0.56 -1.71
C ASN A 103 -15.30 1.06 -1.56
N PHE A 104 -15.53 2.37 -1.63
CA PHE A 104 -16.86 2.96 -1.36
C PHE A 104 -17.66 3.32 -2.61
N PHE A 105 -16.98 3.67 -3.71
CA PHE A 105 -17.59 4.27 -4.89
C PHE A 105 -17.19 3.58 -6.20
N GLY A 106 -16.44 2.48 -6.13
CA GLY A 106 -15.86 1.75 -7.28
C GLY A 106 -16.83 1.15 -8.30
N ARG A 107 -18.15 1.25 -8.08
CA ARG A 107 -19.28 0.73 -8.90
C ARG A 107 -18.86 -0.40 -9.85
N PRO A 108 -18.62 -1.61 -9.32
CA PRO A 108 -18.19 -2.74 -10.14
C PRO A 108 -19.29 -3.17 -11.11
N PRO A 109 -18.93 -3.85 -12.22
CA PRO A 109 -19.90 -4.46 -13.11
C PRO A 109 -20.78 -5.45 -12.34
N SER A 110 -22.03 -5.60 -12.79
CA SER A 110 -22.92 -6.64 -12.27
C SER A 110 -22.45 -7.98 -12.82
N VAL A 111 -21.98 -8.85 -11.93
CA VAL A 111 -21.46 -10.17 -12.25
C VAL A 111 -22.29 -11.20 -11.49
N ALA A 112 -22.82 -12.19 -12.21
CA ALA A 112 -23.50 -13.35 -11.63
C ALA A 112 -22.53 -14.54 -11.68
N TYR A 113 -21.88 -14.84 -10.57
CA TYR A 113 -20.95 -15.96 -10.49
C TYR A 113 -21.69 -17.30 -10.37
N ARG A 114 -21.14 -18.33 -11.00
CA ARG A 114 -21.53 -19.72 -10.81
C ARG A 114 -20.62 -20.32 -9.74
N ARG A 115 -21.16 -20.60 -8.56
CA ARG A 115 -20.37 -21.13 -7.45
C ARG A 115 -20.20 -22.64 -7.56
N GLN A 116 -18.96 -23.09 -7.47
CA GLN A 116 -18.56 -24.47 -7.25
C GLN A 116 -17.95 -24.58 -5.85
N LEU A 117 -18.42 -25.56 -5.07
CA LEU A 117 -17.81 -25.93 -3.80
C LEU A 117 -16.72 -26.96 -4.09
N PHE A 118 -15.48 -26.64 -3.73
CA PHE A 118 -14.34 -27.51 -3.95
C PHE A 118 -13.80 -28.01 -2.62
N SER A 119 -13.73 -29.32 -2.46
CA SER A 119 -13.17 -29.97 -1.27
C SER A 119 -11.67 -30.15 -1.43
N LEU A 120 -10.92 -29.62 -0.48
CA LEU A 120 -9.48 -29.78 -0.37
C LEU A 120 -9.12 -31.14 0.25
N HIS A 121 -7.86 -31.56 0.12
CA HIS A 121 -7.37 -32.83 0.65
C HIS A 121 -7.48 -32.95 2.18
N ASP A 122 -7.44 -31.81 2.89
CA ASP A 122 -7.58 -31.73 4.35
C ASP A 122 -9.05 -31.79 4.81
N GLY A 123 -10.00 -31.95 3.87
CA GLY A 123 -11.43 -32.01 4.13
C GLY A 123 -12.11 -30.64 4.22
N GLU A 124 -11.36 -29.54 4.13
CA GLU A 124 -11.92 -28.18 4.08
C GLU A 124 -12.63 -27.93 2.75
N THR A 125 -13.57 -26.98 2.72
CA THR A 125 -14.25 -26.59 1.48
C THR A 125 -13.98 -25.13 1.16
N VAL A 126 -13.60 -24.86 -0.10
CA VAL A 126 -13.42 -23.50 -0.63
C VAL A 126 -14.44 -23.21 -1.73
N ALA A 127 -14.78 -21.93 -1.90
CA ALA A 127 -15.68 -21.46 -2.95
C ALA A 127 -14.89 -21.07 -4.19
N LEU A 128 -15.14 -21.76 -5.30
CA LEU A 128 -14.69 -21.35 -6.63
C LEU A 128 -15.85 -20.63 -7.33
N ASP A 129 -15.71 -19.32 -7.52
CA ASP A 129 -16.73 -18.49 -8.16
C ASP A 129 -16.37 -18.25 -9.62
N TRP A 130 -17.09 -18.94 -10.51
CA TRP A 130 -16.85 -18.92 -11.95
C TRP A 130 -17.61 -17.80 -12.65
N LEU A 131 -16.94 -17.13 -13.58
CA LEU A 131 -17.53 -16.25 -14.57
C LEU A 131 -17.08 -16.70 -15.95
N LEU A 132 -18.02 -17.23 -16.74
CA LEU A 132 -17.72 -17.73 -18.08
C LEU A 132 -17.79 -16.60 -19.10
N THR A 133 -17.02 -16.68 -20.18
CA THR A 133 -17.10 -15.69 -21.26
C THR A 133 -18.50 -15.63 -21.89
N SER A 134 -19.19 -16.77 -21.97
CA SER A 134 -20.58 -16.87 -22.44
C SER A 134 -21.60 -16.16 -21.55
N ASP A 135 -21.26 -15.87 -20.29
CA ASP A 135 -22.14 -15.15 -19.37
C ASP A 135 -22.04 -13.62 -19.55
N VAL A 136 -21.01 -13.14 -20.26
CA VAL A 136 -20.69 -11.72 -20.44
C VAL A 136 -20.83 -11.27 -21.89
N VAL A 137 -20.48 -12.13 -22.84
CA VAL A 137 -20.58 -11.84 -24.27
C VAL A 137 -21.88 -12.42 -24.81
N ASP A 138 -22.73 -11.57 -25.39
CA ASP A 138 -23.90 -12.01 -26.18
C ASP A 138 -23.38 -12.72 -27.46
N VAL A 139 -23.02 -14.00 -27.35
CA VAL A 139 -22.72 -14.80 -28.53
C VAL A 139 -24.05 -14.99 -29.27
N ALA A 140 -24.20 -14.31 -30.41
CA ALA A 140 -25.36 -14.47 -31.28
C ALA A 140 -25.52 -15.95 -31.66
N GLY A 141 -26.42 -16.66 -30.97
CA GLY A 141 -26.67 -18.09 -31.14
C GLY A 141 -26.42 -18.98 -29.91
N ALA A 142 -25.84 -18.47 -28.82
CA ALA A 142 -25.74 -19.22 -27.57
C ALA A 142 -27.09 -19.17 -26.83
N SER A 143 -27.94 -20.16 -27.07
CA SER A 143 -29.09 -20.46 -26.22
C SER A 143 -28.66 -20.50 -24.76
N SER A 144 -29.43 -19.89 -23.86
CA SER A 144 -29.28 -19.94 -22.40
C SER A 144 -28.86 -21.34 -21.91
N PHE A 145 -27.56 -21.58 -21.78
CA PHE A 145 -27.03 -22.83 -21.26
C PHE A 145 -27.16 -22.82 -19.74
N THR A 146 -28.25 -23.41 -19.26
CA THR A 146 -28.55 -23.64 -17.85
C THR A 146 -27.78 -24.85 -17.33
N GLY A 147 -26.44 -24.84 -17.45
CA GLY A 147 -25.56 -25.90 -16.97
C GLY A 147 -24.14 -25.40 -16.77
N THR A 148 -23.49 -25.85 -15.69
CA THR A 148 -22.10 -25.54 -15.29
C THR A 148 -21.03 -26.25 -16.13
N SER A 149 -21.41 -27.06 -17.12
CA SER A 149 -20.45 -27.94 -17.79
C SER A 149 -19.63 -27.20 -18.84
N ILE A 150 -18.51 -26.61 -18.41
CA ILE A 150 -17.35 -26.45 -19.30
C ILE A 150 -16.98 -27.85 -19.78
N SER A 151 -16.87 -28.05 -21.09
CA SER A 151 -16.45 -29.35 -21.63
C SER A 151 -15.01 -29.65 -21.23
N LYS A 152 -14.66 -30.92 -20.97
CA LYS A 152 -13.25 -31.31 -20.75
C LYS A 152 -12.35 -31.04 -21.96
N ASP A 153 -12.97 -30.98 -23.13
CA ASP A 153 -12.33 -30.61 -24.39
C ASP A 153 -12.35 -29.10 -24.65
N ASP A 154 -12.83 -28.27 -23.72
CA ASP A 154 -12.74 -26.82 -23.90
C ASP A 154 -11.27 -26.38 -23.96
N ILE A 155 -10.96 -25.49 -24.91
CA ILE A 155 -9.63 -24.91 -25.11
C ILE A 155 -9.58 -23.45 -24.65
N THR A 156 -10.73 -22.92 -24.20
CA THR A 156 -10.85 -21.55 -23.71
C THR A 156 -9.96 -21.38 -22.49
N PRO A 157 -9.04 -20.40 -22.48
CA PRO A 157 -8.13 -20.20 -21.36
C PRO A 157 -8.88 -19.93 -20.05
N ILE A 158 -8.36 -20.47 -18.95
CA ILE A 158 -8.92 -20.27 -17.61
C ILE A 158 -7.93 -19.44 -16.79
N THR A 159 -8.41 -18.33 -16.22
CA THR A 159 -7.64 -17.51 -15.29
C THR A 159 -8.14 -17.70 -13.86
N VAL A 160 -7.26 -18.24 -13.01
CA VAL A 160 -7.47 -18.34 -11.57
C VAL A 160 -7.17 -17.00 -10.91
N VAL A 161 -8.15 -16.40 -10.26
CA VAL A 161 -8.01 -15.12 -9.57
C VAL A 161 -7.91 -15.37 -8.06
N VAL A 162 -6.78 -14.98 -7.46
CA VAL A 162 -6.48 -15.17 -6.03
C VAL A 162 -6.70 -13.84 -5.28
N PRO A 163 -7.73 -13.75 -4.42
CA PRO A 163 -8.11 -12.51 -3.72
C PRO A 163 -7.06 -11.95 -2.76
N GLY A 164 -7.19 -10.67 -2.43
CA GLY A 164 -6.46 -10.02 -1.35
C GLY A 164 -6.93 -10.43 0.07
N LEU A 165 -6.37 -9.75 1.08
CA LEU A 165 -6.65 -10.04 2.49
C LEU A 165 -8.12 -9.82 2.81
N THR A 166 -8.77 -10.81 3.45
CA THR A 166 -10.18 -10.71 3.92
C THR A 166 -11.16 -10.32 2.81
N SER A 167 -10.83 -10.66 1.57
CA SER A 167 -11.57 -10.29 0.37
C SER A 167 -12.10 -11.55 -0.33
N ASP A 168 -13.19 -11.38 -1.08
CA ASP A 168 -13.87 -12.42 -1.82
C ASP A 168 -14.29 -11.94 -3.22
N SER A 169 -14.87 -12.83 -4.00
CA SER A 169 -15.36 -12.57 -5.38
C SER A 169 -16.30 -11.37 -5.53
N PHE A 170 -16.93 -10.89 -4.46
CA PHE A 170 -17.82 -9.72 -4.47
C PHE A 170 -17.07 -8.38 -4.42
N SER A 171 -15.78 -8.42 -4.13
CA SER A 171 -14.95 -7.23 -3.99
C SER A 171 -14.85 -6.45 -5.32
N PRO A 172 -14.97 -5.10 -5.32
CA PRO A 172 -15.10 -4.32 -6.55
C PRO A 172 -13.97 -4.54 -7.56
N TYR A 173 -12.73 -4.58 -7.11
CA TYR A 173 -11.56 -4.77 -7.97
C TYR A 173 -11.52 -6.16 -8.61
N LEU A 174 -11.96 -7.20 -7.89
CA LEU A 174 -12.07 -8.55 -8.44
C LEU A 174 -13.18 -8.67 -9.47
N ARG A 175 -14.33 -8.01 -9.24
CA ARG A 175 -15.41 -7.97 -10.23
C ARG A 175 -14.97 -7.29 -11.53
N HIS A 176 -14.25 -6.17 -11.45
CA HIS A 176 -13.68 -5.52 -12.64
C HIS A 176 -12.68 -6.45 -13.36
N CYS A 177 -11.79 -7.10 -12.60
CA CYS A 177 -10.82 -8.06 -13.14
C CYS A 177 -11.50 -9.25 -13.84
N SER A 178 -12.33 -10.00 -13.12
CA SER A 178 -13.04 -11.18 -13.64
C SER A 178 -13.92 -10.83 -14.83
N TYR A 179 -14.67 -9.72 -14.75
CA TYR A 179 -15.51 -9.26 -15.86
C TYR A 179 -14.68 -8.92 -17.10
N SER A 180 -13.57 -8.20 -16.95
CA SER A 180 -12.72 -7.86 -18.09
C SER A 180 -12.07 -9.11 -18.70
N ILE A 181 -11.59 -10.05 -17.90
CA ILE A 181 -11.10 -11.36 -18.38
C ILE A 181 -12.20 -12.09 -19.19
N ALA A 182 -13.41 -12.20 -18.63
CA ALA A 182 -14.52 -12.90 -19.28
C ALA A 182 -15.00 -12.21 -20.57
N LYS A 183 -15.06 -10.88 -20.57
CA LYS A 183 -15.39 -10.05 -21.73
C LYS A 183 -14.40 -10.24 -22.89
N HIS A 184 -13.15 -10.59 -22.60
CA HIS A 184 -12.10 -10.81 -23.61
C HIS A 184 -11.97 -12.29 -24.03
N GLY A 185 -12.99 -13.11 -23.80
CA GLY A 185 -13.06 -14.46 -24.34
C GLY A 185 -12.51 -15.56 -23.44
N TRP A 186 -12.19 -15.27 -22.17
CA TRP A 186 -11.56 -16.22 -21.25
C TRP A 186 -12.54 -16.65 -20.14
N HIS A 187 -12.27 -17.75 -19.46
CA HIS A 187 -12.97 -18.08 -18.22
C HIS A 187 -12.23 -17.47 -17.03
N ALA A 188 -12.95 -16.85 -16.11
CA ALA A 188 -12.40 -16.39 -14.84
C ALA A 188 -12.95 -17.26 -13.71
N VAL A 189 -12.07 -17.72 -12.82
CA VAL A 189 -12.46 -18.43 -11.60
C VAL A 189 -11.82 -17.75 -10.40
N VAL A 190 -12.64 -17.16 -9.53
CA VAL A 190 -12.16 -16.59 -8.27
C VAL A 190 -12.04 -17.71 -7.25
N SER A 191 -10.81 -18.03 -6.85
CA SER A 191 -10.53 -19.01 -5.80
C SER A 191 -10.56 -18.30 -4.45
N ASN A 192 -11.73 -18.26 -3.80
CA ASN A 192 -11.86 -17.62 -2.50
C ASN A 192 -10.99 -18.35 -1.46
N HIS A 193 -10.35 -17.60 -0.58
CA HIS A 193 -9.63 -18.21 0.55
C HIS A 193 -10.60 -18.98 1.45
N ARG A 194 -10.12 -20.06 2.07
CA ARG A 194 -10.90 -20.83 3.06
C ARG A 194 -11.49 -19.90 4.13
N GLY A 195 -12.75 -20.14 4.48
CA GLY A 195 -13.50 -19.28 5.40
C GLY A 195 -14.01 -17.96 4.83
N LEU A 196 -13.85 -17.70 3.54
CA LEU A 196 -14.43 -16.56 2.85
C LEU A 196 -15.38 -17.01 1.74
N GLY A 197 -16.01 -16.05 1.06
CA GLY A 197 -17.02 -16.34 0.05
C GLY A 197 -18.28 -16.96 0.65
N GLY A 198 -18.58 -16.78 1.93
CA GLY A 198 -19.79 -17.30 2.56
C GLY A 198 -19.74 -18.79 2.93
N ILE A 199 -18.56 -19.39 2.95
CA ILE A 199 -18.33 -20.73 3.49
C ILE A 199 -17.64 -20.62 4.84
N SER A 200 -18.15 -21.32 5.85
CA SER A 200 -17.53 -21.41 7.18
C SER A 200 -16.40 -22.43 7.20
N ILE A 201 -15.33 -22.15 7.96
CA ILE A 201 -14.23 -23.09 8.16
C ILE A 201 -14.70 -24.26 9.02
N THR A 202 -14.40 -25.48 8.59
CA THR A 202 -14.67 -26.72 9.34
C THR A 202 -13.41 -27.40 9.84
N SER A 203 -12.26 -27.12 9.24
CA SER A 203 -10.93 -27.65 9.60
C SER A 203 -10.19 -26.78 10.63
N ASP A 204 -9.03 -27.27 11.08
CA ASP A 204 -8.14 -26.53 12.01
C ASP A 204 -7.16 -25.62 11.27
N CYS A 205 -7.27 -25.51 9.95
CA CYS A 205 -6.33 -24.81 9.10
C CYS A 205 -6.96 -23.53 8.54
N PHE A 206 -6.26 -22.41 8.66
CA PHE A 206 -6.69 -21.09 8.21
C PHE A 206 -5.70 -20.58 7.16
N TYR A 207 -6.20 -19.83 6.17
CA TYR A 207 -5.30 -19.17 5.23
C TYR A 207 -4.48 -18.09 5.94
N ASN A 208 -3.28 -17.84 5.43
CA ASN A 208 -2.40 -16.77 5.84
C ASN A 208 -1.59 -16.28 4.64
N ALA A 209 -0.71 -15.31 4.83
CA ALA A 209 0.04 -14.68 3.74
C ALA A 209 0.96 -15.61 2.94
N GLY A 210 1.30 -16.78 3.48
CA GLY A 210 2.14 -17.78 2.81
C GLY A 210 1.46 -19.11 2.56
N TRP A 211 0.13 -19.18 2.67
CA TRP A 211 -0.63 -20.41 2.50
C TRP A 211 -0.82 -20.77 1.01
N THR A 212 0.19 -21.39 0.42
CA THR A 212 0.22 -21.76 -1.01
C THR A 212 -0.55 -23.04 -1.33
N GLN A 213 -0.90 -23.81 -0.32
CA GLN A 213 -1.47 -25.15 -0.48
C GLN A 213 -2.83 -25.15 -1.17
N ASP A 214 -3.73 -24.23 -0.80
CA ASP A 214 -5.06 -24.13 -1.43
C ASP A 214 -4.93 -23.77 -2.92
N VAL A 215 -4.05 -22.82 -3.23
CA VAL A 215 -3.77 -22.40 -4.61
C VAL A 215 -3.21 -23.56 -5.43
N ARG A 216 -2.27 -24.33 -4.86
CA ARG A 216 -1.69 -25.53 -5.48
C ARG A 216 -2.75 -26.57 -5.82
N GLU A 217 -3.64 -26.88 -4.88
CA GLU A 217 -4.69 -27.87 -5.09
C GLU A 217 -5.72 -27.45 -6.12
N VAL A 218 -6.19 -26.19 -6.05
CA VAL A 218 -7.15 -25.66 -7.02
C VAL A 218 -6.55 -25.65 -8.43
N ILE A 219 -5.31 -25.18 -8.59
CA ILE A 219 -4.65 -25.16 -9.90
C ILE A 219 -4.47 -26.58 -10.44
N ASN A 220 -4.03 -27.53 -9.61
CA ASN A 220 -3.86 -28.92 -10.02
C ASN A 220 -5.18 -29.59 -10.40
N TYR A 221 -6.24 -29.33 -9.64
CA TYR A 221 -7.59 -29.78 -9.96
C TYR A 221 -8.04 -29.26 -11.33
N LEU A 222 -7.92 -27.95 -11.57
CA LEU A 222 -8.31 -27.34 -12.83
C LEU A 222 -7.50 -27.88 -14.01
N HIS A 223 -6.21 -28.14 -13.81
CA HIS A 223 -5.33 -28.70 -14.85
C HIS A 223 -5.73 -30.13 -15.23
N GLN A 224 -6.18 -30.92 -14.25
CA GLN A 224 -6.65 -32.28 -14.47
C GLN A 224 -8.06 -32.31 -15.08
N GLU A 225 -8.94 -31.40 -14.66
CA GLU A 225 -10.32 -31.37 -15.11
C GLU A 225 -10.46 -30.77 -16.53
N TYR A 226 -9.62 -29.79 -16.87
CA TYR A 226 -9.60 -29.09 -18.16
C TYR A 226 -8.22 -29.16 -18.84
N PRO A 227 -7.75 -30.35 -19.23
CA PRO A 227 -6.37 -30.57 -19.66
C PRO A 227 -5.99 -29.91 -21.00
N ARG A 228 -6.98 -29.42 -21.77
CA ARG A 228 -6.73 -28.69 -23.03
C ARG A 228 -6.80 -27.16 -22.86
N ALA A 229 -7.32 -26.67 -21.74
CA ALA A 229 -7.45 -25.25 -21.47
C ALA A 229 -6.14 -24.71 -20.86
N PRO A 230 -5.48 -23.73 -21.50
CA PRO A 230 -4.34 -23.07 -20.89
C PRO A 230 -4.73 -22.40 -19.57
N LEU A 231 -3.95 -22.65 -18.52
CA LEU A 231 -4.19 -22.09 -17.19
C LEU A 231 -3.31 -20.88 -16.92
N PHE A 232 -3.92 -19.81 -16.43
CA PHE A 232 -3.24 -18.59 -15.99
C PHE A 232 -3.68 -18.23 -14.58
N ALA A 233 -2.92 -17.37 -13.90
CA ALA A 233 -3.30 -16.89 -12.58
C ALA A 233 -3.07 -15.38 -12.40
N VAL A 234 -3.96 -14.73 -11.66
CA VAL A 234 -3.82 -13.33 -11.24
C VAL A 234 -3.99 -13.24 -9.74
N GLY A 235 -2.97 -12.76 -9.04
CA GLY A 235 -3.02 -12.53 -7.60
C GLY A 235 -3.04 -11.05 -7.29
N THR A 236 -3.83 -10.65 -6.29
CA THR A 236 -3.95 -9.25 -5.84
C THR A 236 -3.56 -9.10 -4.37
N SER A 237 -2.77 -8.09 -4.02
CA SER A 237 -2.36 -7.81 -2.63
C SER A 237 -1.79 -9.05 -1.94
N ILE A 238 -2.33 -9.50 -0.81
CA ILE A 238 -1.86 -10.74 -0.16
C ILE A 238 -1.98 -11.98 -1.05
N GLY A 239 -2.99 -12.04 -1.94
CA GLY A 239 -3.14 -13.10 -2.92
C GLY A 239 -2.03 -13.08 -3.98
N ALA A 240 -1.49 -11.90 -4.28
CA ALA A 240 -0.32 -11.75 -5.14
C ALA A 240 0.94 -12.31 -4.45
N ASN A 241 1.10 -12.05 -3.15
CA ASN A 241 2.19 -12.63 -2.36
C ASN A 241 2.10 -14.17 -2.33
N ILE A 242 0.91 -14.72 -2.05
CA ILE A 242 0.67 -16.17 -2.04
C ILE A 242 0.98 -16.77 -3.42
N LEU A 243 0.49 -16.15 -4.51
CA LEU A 243 0.71 -16.63 -5.86
C LEU A 243 2.20 -16.63 -6.24
N VAL A 244 2.94 -15.56 -5.95
CA VAL A 244 4.37 -15.49 -6.27
C VAL A 244 5.16 -16.52 -5.45
N LYS A 245 4.83 -16.68 -4.16
CA LYS A 245 5.45 -17.72 -3.32
C LYS A 245 5.18 -19.11 -3.92
N TYR A 246 3.94 -19.41 -4.30
CA TYR A 246 3.58 -20.66 -4.98
C TYR A 246 4.40 -20.88 -6.26
N LEU A 247 4.51 -19.86 -7.12
CA LEU A 247 5.27 -19.95 -8.37
C LEU A 247 6.76 -20.25 -8.14
N GLY A 248 7.37 -19.68 -7.10
CA GLY A 248 8.76 -19.96 -6.74
C GLY A 248 8.97 -21.29 -6.01
N GLU A 249 7.96 -21.81 -5.31
CA GLU A 249 7.97 -23.16 -4.73
C GLU A 249 7.86 -24.24 -5.82
N GLU A 250 6.94 -24.07 -6.77
CA GLU A 250 6.72 -25.05 -7.85
C GLU A 250 7.80 -24.99 -8.94
N GLY A 251 8.32 -23.78 -9.20
CA GLY A 251 9.26 -23.55 -10.29
C GLY A 251 8.71 -24.07 -11.62
N GLN A 252 9.47 -24.95 -12.28
CA GLN A 252 9.13 -25.51 -13.59
C GLN A 252 7.97 -26.54 -13.55
N ASN A 253 7.53 -26.94 -12.36
CA ASN A 253 6.48 -27.95 -12.20
C ASN A 253 5.07 -27.36 -12.15
N THR A 254 4.93 -26.04 -12.05
CA THR A 254 3.60 -25.42 -12.10
C THR A 254 2.94 -25.68 -13.46
N PRO A 255 1.64 -26.00 -13.49
CA PRO A 255 0.88 -26.16 -14.73
C PRO A 255 0.39 -24.81 -15.29
N LEU A 256 0.74 -23.67 -14.66
CA LEU A 256 0.39 -22.35 -15.17
C LEU A 256 1.23 -21.99 -16.40
N ALA A 257 0.57 -21.56 -17.46
CA ALA A 257 1.18 -21.02 -18.67
C ALA A 257 1.80 -19.62 -18.44
N GLY A 258 1.29 -18.88 -17.45
CA GLY A 258 1.80 -17.59 -17.00
C GLY A 258 0.94 -16.99 -15.90
N ALA A 259 1.39 -15.87 -15.33
CA ALA A 259 0.71 -15.23 -14.21
C ALA A 259 0.90 -13.71 -14.16
N ALA A 260 0.07 -13.04 -13.36
CA ALA A 260 0.24 -11.65 -12.98
C ALA A 260 0.08 -11.42 -11.46
N SER A 261 0.90 -10.53 -10.90
CA SER A 261 0.95 -10.17 -9.47
C SER A 261 0.70 -8.68 -9.32
N ILE A 262 -0.36 -8.28 -8.60
CA ILE A 262 -0.82 -6.89 -8.53
C ILE A 262 -0.74 -6.36 -7.10
N CYS A 263 0.01 -5.28 -6.90
CA CYS A 263 0.24 -4.63 -5.60
C CYS A 263 0.64 -5.62 -4.50
N SER A 264 1.57 -6.54 -4.80
CA SER A 264 2.09 -7.48 -3.80
C SER A 264 2.84 -6.72 -2.69
N PRO A 265 2.70 -7.13 -1.41
CA PRO A 265 3.51 -6.59 -0.32
C PRO A 265 4.98 -7.03 -0.38
N TRP A 266 5.32 -8.10 -1.12
CA TRP A 266 6.67 -8.64 -1.33
C TRP A 266 7.42 -9.11 -0.07
N ASP A 267 7.77 -8.18 0.81
CA ASP A 267 8.42 -8.38 2.10
C ASP A 267 7.48 -7.92 3.22
N LEU A 268 6.93 -8.89 3.95
CA LEU A 268 5.96 -8.66 5.02
C LEU A 268 6.61 -8.01 6.25
N VAL A 269 7.92 -8.18 6.49
CA VAL A 269 8.64 -7.53 7.59
C VAL A 269 8.79 -6.03 7.30
N VAL A 270 9.17 -5.69 6.07
CA VAL A 270 9.26 -4.30 5.62
C VAL A 270 7.87 -3.66 5.59
N GLY A 271 6.86 -4.40 5.10
CA GLY A 271 5.46 -4.00 5.08
C GLY A 271 4.90 -3.66 6.47
N ASP A 272 5.10 -4.54 7.46
CA ASP A 272 4.69 -4.31 8.85
C ASP A 272 5.32 -3.04 9.45
N ARG A 273 6.63 -2.87 9.22
CA ARG A 273 7.32 -1.65 9.66
C ARG A 273 6.76 -0.42 8.96
N PHE A 274 6.47 -0.49 7.66
CA PHE A 274 5.93 0.60 6.86
C PHE A 274 4.54 1.04 7.31
N ILE A 275 3.63 0.08 7.47
CA ILE A 275 2.23 0.37 7.80
C ILE A 275 2.10 1.01 9.21
N SER A 276 3.11 0.79 10.05
CA SER A 276 3.22 1.38 11.39
C SER A 276 3.88 2.77 11.43
N ARG A 277 4.44 3.30 10.33
CA ARG A 277 5.30 4.51 10.34
C ARG A 277 4.55 5.82 10.57
N LYS A 278 3.65 6.21 9.65
CA LYS A 278 2.95 7.49 9.71
C LYS A 278 1.49 7.31 10.13
N LEU A 279 0.83 8.41 10.48
CA LEU A 279 -0.55 8.42 10.94
C LEU A 279 -1.52 7.84 9.89
N MET A 280 -1.37 8.20 8.61
CA MET A 280 -2.23 7.66 7.53
C MET A 280 -2.04 6.15 7.36
N GLN A 281 -0.81 5.66 7.32
CA GLN A 281 -0.51 4.23 7.25
C GLN A 281 -1.11 3.45 8.43
N ARG A 282 -1.03 3.99 9.66
CA ARG A 282 -1.67 3.37 10.83
C ARG A 282 -3.20 3.28 10.72
N LEU A 283 -3.85 4.15 9.94
CA LEU A 283 -5.27 3.99 9.65
C LEU A 283 -5.54 2.80 8.73
N TYR A 284 -4.66 2.54 7.76
CA TYR A 284 -4.73 1.32 6.93
C TYR A 284 -4.46 0.06 7.74
N ASP A 285 -3.42 0.06 8.58
CA ASP A 285 -3.13 -1.05 9.50
C ASP A 285 -4.36 -1.43 10.33
N LYS A 286 -5.01 -0.41 10.92
CA LYS A 286 -6.26 -0.60 11.65
C LYS A 286 -7.39 -1.14 10.77
N ALA A 287 -7.58 -0.61 9.57
CA ALA A 287 -8.64 -1.06 8.67
C ALA A 287 -8.46 -2.54 8.27
N LEU A 288 -7.22 -2.96 7.98
CA LEU A 288 -6.87 -4.35 7.69
C LEU A 288 -7.07 -5.24 8.93
N ALA A 289 -6.65 -4.78 10.11
CA ALA A 289 -6.86 -5.49 11.36
C ALA A 289 -8.35 -5.65 11.71
N ILE A 290 -9.21 -4.68 11.36
CA ILE A 290 -10.66 -4.80 11.49
C ILE A 290 -11.20 -5.91 10.59
N GLY A 291 -10.73 -5.99 9.33
CA GLY A 291 -11.10 -7.06 8.41
C GLY A 291 -10.70 -8.44 8.96
N LEU A 292 -9.47 -8.58 9.44
CA LEU A 292 -8.95 -9.80 10.06
C LEU A 292 -9.74 -10.20 11.31
N LYS A 293 -10.10 -9.23 12.14
CA LYS A 293 -10.96 -9.47 13.30
C LYS A 293 -12.37 -9.92 12.88
N GLY A 294 -12.95 -9.31 11.85
CA GLY A 294 -14.24 -9.73 11.29
C GLY A 294 -14.20 -11.17 10.78
N TYR A 295 -13.13 -11.54 10.07
CA TYR A 295 -12.86 -12.91 9.67
C TYR A 295 -12.74 -13.85 10.88
N ALA A 296 -12.03 -13.44 11.94
CA ALA A 296 -11.92 -14.24 13.15
C ALA A 296 -13.24 -14.40 13.90
N GLN A 297 -14.09 -13.38 13.87
CA GLN A 297 -15.44 -13.43 14.45
C GLN A 297 -16.35 -14.37 13.67
N LEU A 298 -16.26 -14.40 12.34
CA LEU A 298 -17.00 -15.33 11.49
C LEU A 298 -16.71 -16.79 11.86
N HIS A 299 -15.46 -17.10 12.22
CA HIS A 299 -15.00 -18.45 12.57
C HIS A 299 -14.67 -18.61 14.06
N GLN A 300 -15.38 -17.87 14.92
CA GLN A 300 -15.10 -17.81 16.36
C GLN A 300 -15.07 -19.20 17.02
N SER A 301 -15.98 -20.10 16.65
CA SER A 301 -16.08 -21.45 17.22
C SER A 301 -14.77 -22.22 17.09
N THR A 302 -14.10 -22.09 15.95
CA THR A 302 -12.86 -22.78 15.63
C THR A 302 -11.65 -22.03 16.20
N LEU A 303 -11.59 -20.71 16.03
CA LEU A 303 -10.46 -19.90 16.52
C LEU A 303 -10.37 -19.83 18.04
N THR A 304 -11.48 -19.95 18.76
CA THR A 304 -11.44 -20.00 20.24
C THR A 304 -10.64 -21.19 20.76
N ARG A 305 -10.59 -22.29 19.98
CA ARG A 305 -9.82 -23.49 20.33
C ARG A 305 -8.35 -23.39 19.92
N LEU A 306 -8.06 -22.72 18.80
CA LEU A 306 -6.75 -22.79 18.15
C LEU A 306 -5.88 -21.54 18.36
N ALA A 307 -6.48 -20.43 18.77
CA ALA A 307 -5.82 -19.14 18.89
C ALA A 307 -6.03 -18.51 20.27
N ASN A 308 -5.27 -17.46 20.57
CA ASN A 308 -5.45 -16.66 21.76
C ASN A 308 -6.66 -15.72 21.60
N TRP A 309 -7.86 -16.28 21.80
CA TRP A 309 -9.12 -15.56 21.63
C TRP A 309 -9.29 -14.35 22.55
N GLU A 310 -8.74 -14.40 23.76
CA GLU A 310 -8.73 -13.24 24.65
C GLU A 310 -7.85 -12.12 24.09
N GLY A 311 -6.71 -12.45 23.46
CA GLY A 311 -5.90 -11.51 22.69
C GLY A 311 -6.71 -10.88 21.57
N ILE A 312 -7.36 -11.69 20.72
CA ILE A 312 -8.20 -11.24 19.58
C ILE A 312 -9.39 -10.38 20.05
N LYS A 313 -10.00 -10.67 21.21
CA LYS A 313 -11.10 -9.87 21.77
C LYS A 313 -10.62 -8.56 22.40
N LYS A 314 -9.48 -8.59 23.10
CA LYS A 314 -8.85 -7.41 23.73
C LYS A 314 -8.46 -6.35 22.72
N VAL A 315 -8.32 -6.74 21.45
CA VAL A 315 -8.39 -5.82 20.31
C VAL A 315 -9.79 -5.16 20.29
N LYS A 316 -10.03 -4.16 21.15
CA LYS A 316 -11.34 -3.49 21.28
C LYS A 316 -11.63 -2.65 20.06
N LEU A 317 -12.76 -2.92 19.41
CA LEU A 317 -13.35 -2.05 18.39
C LEU A 317 -14.04 -0.89 19.13
N ASN A 318 -13.32 0.14 19.55
CA ASN A 318 -13.96 1.35 20.07
C ASN A 318 -14.55 2.15 18.88
N MET A 319 -15.70 1.70 18.37
CA MET A 319 -16.58 2.49 17.50
C MET A 319 -17.48 3.44 18.33
N GLN A 320 -16.91 4.09 19.35
CA GLN A 320 -17.56 5.22 20.01
C GLN A 320 -16.72 6.46 19.71
N PHE A 321 -17.20 7.26 18.76
CA PHE A 321 -16.80 8.64 18.56
C PHE A 321 -17.27 9.48 19.77
N ASN A 322 -16.70 9.23 20.95
CA ASN A 322 -16.74 10.24 22.01
C ASN A 322 -15.62 11.23 21.70
N ALA A 323 -16.02 12.36 21.12
CA ALA A 323 -15.23 13.58 21.14
C ALA A 323 -14.78 13.83 22.58
N VAL A 324 -13.52 14.21 22.77
CA VAL A 324 -12.81 14.34 24.06
C VAL A 324 -12.11 13.04 24.51
N ALA A 325 -11.02 12.69 23.84
CA ALA A 325 -9.95 11.90 24.45
C ALA A 325 -8.58 12.46 24.02
N LEU A 326 -7.99 13.28 24.88
CA LEU A 326 -6.65 13.88 24.75
C LEU A 326 -5.49 12.87 24.90
N ASN A 327 -5.76 11.56 24.84
CA ASN A 327 -4.76 10.48 24.88
C ASN A 327 -4.80 9.66 23.59
N ALA A 328 -4.65 10.34 22.45
CA ALA A 328 -4.67 9.71 21.13
C ALA A 328 -3.55 8.67 20.93
N ASP A 329 -2.42 8.78 21.64
CA ASP A 329 -1.24 7.91 21.40
C ASP A 329 -1.37 6.50 22.03
N GLN A 330 -2.22 6.32 23.04
CA GLN A 330 -2.40 5.01 23.71
C GLN A 330 -3.55 4.18 23.11
N HIS A 331 -4.61 4.82 22.59
CA HIS A 331 -5.68 4.16 21.83
C HIS A 331 -5.34 3.94 20.35
N LEU A 332 -4.29 4.58 19.82
CA LEU A 332 -3.81 4.28 18.47
C LEU A 332 -3.03 2.97 18.36
N ARG A 333 -2.57 2.38 19.47
CA ARG A 333 -1.62 1.26 19.51
C ARG A 333 -2.22 -0.14 19.71
N SER A 334 -3.54 -0.31 19.84
CA SER A 334 -4.13 -1.58 20.29
C SER A 334 -4.83 -2.42 19.19
N LEU A 335 -4.66 -2.08 17.92
CA LEU A 335 -5.34 -2.73 16.79
C LEU A 335 -4.45 -2.63 15.54
N SER A 336 -3.48 -3.53 15.43
CA SER A 336 -2.62 -3.70 14.25
C SER A 336 -2.77 -5.09 13.64
N VAL A 337 -2.39 -5.23 12.37
CA VAL A 337 -2.28 -6.54 11.70
C VAL A 337 -1.29 -7.42 12.46
N ARG A 338 -0.18 -6.84 12.93
CA ARG A 338 0.83 -7.55 13.73
C ARG A 338 0.28 -8.13 15.03
N ASP A 339 -0.58 -7.40 15.73
CA ASP A 339 -1.22 -7.89 16.97
C ASP A 339 -2.16 -9.07 16.66
N PHE A 340 -2.92 -8.98 15.56
CA PHE A 340 -3.75 -10.08 15.11
C PHE A 340 -2.90 -11.31 14.77
N ASP A 341 -1.82 -11.12 14.00
CA ASP A 341 -0.93 -12.21 13.63
C ASP A 341 -0.26 -12.85 14.84
N ASN A 342 0.10 -12.07 15.86
CA ASN A 342 0.63 -12.58 17.11
C ASN A 342 -0.39 -13.45 17.86
N HIS A 343 -1.67 -13.05 17.89
CA HIS A 343 -2.70 -13.74 18.68
C HIS A 343 -3.45 -14.84 17.94
N ALA A 344 -3.47 -14.80 16.61
CA ALA A 344 -4.19 -15.75 15.76
C ALA A 344 -3.23 -16.48 14.83
N THR A 345 -2.65 -15.78 13.86
CA THR A 345 -1.92 -16.41 12.75
C THR A 345 -0.72 -17.24 13.19
N CYS A 346 0.08 -16.74 14.14
CA CYS A 346 1.23 -17.48 14.66
C CYS A 346 0.81 -18.72 15.46
N HIS A 347 -0.28 -18.63 16.22
CA HIS A 347 -0.80 -19.77 16.97
C HIS A 347 -1.34 -20.87 16.05
N VAL A 348 -2.18 -20.49 15.07
CA VAL A 348 -2.77 -21.43 14.12
C VAL A 348 -1.70 -22.01 13.18
N GLY A 349 -0.81 -21.15 12.66
CA GLY A 349 0.27 -21.53 11.75
C GLY A 349 1.50 -22.13 12.45
N ARG A 350 1.49 -22.23 13.79
CA ARG A 350 2.59 -22.75 14.62
C ARG A 350 3.93 -22.03 14.38
N PHE A 351 3.88 -20.72 14.14
CA PHE A 351 5.07 -19.89 14.07
C PHE A 351 5.49 -19.43 15.46
N GLU A 352 6.79 -19.49 15.76
CA GLU A 352 7.33 -19.06 17.05
C GLU A 352 7.11 -17.56 17.30
N THR A 353 7.29 -16.74 16.25
CA THR A 353 7.13 -15.29 16.32
C THR A 353 6.50 -14.74 15.04
N VAL A 354 5.92 -13.55 15.12
CA VAL A 354 5.39 -12.84 13.95
C VAL A 354 6.49 -12.55 12.93
N ASP A 355 7.71 -12.25 13.37
CA ASP A 355 8.83 -12.02 12.44
C ASP A 355 9.25 -13.31 11.71
N ALA A 356 9.20 -14.46 12.39
CA ALA A 356 9.43 -15.76 11.75
C ALA A 356 8.34 -16.06 10.71
N TYR A 357 7.07 -15.82 11.04
CA TYR A 357 5.95 -15.90 10.11
C TYR A 357 6.17 -14.99 8.88
N TYR A 358 6.44 -13.70 9.09
CA TYR A 358 6.64 -12.74 8.01
C TYR A 358 7.82 -13.11 7.11
N ARG A 359 8.97 -13.51 7.67
CA ARG A 359 10.12 -13.96 6.86
C ARG A 359 9.79 -15.20 6.03
N CYS A 360 9.13 -16.19 6.63
CA CYS A 360 8.76 -17.43 5.95
C CYS A 360 7.76 -17.20 4.82
N CYS A 361 6.83 -16.26 5.00
CA CYS A 361 5.74 -16.02 4.06
C CYS A 361 6.02 -14.92 3.03
N SER A 362 7.13 -14.20 3.13
CA SER A 362 7.48 -13.12 2.19
C SER A 362 7.83 -13.67 0.80
N SER A 363 7.11 -13.21 -0.23
CA SER A 363 7.28 -13.66 -1.61
C SER A 363 8.58 -13.20 -2.28
N VAL A 364 9.24 -12.15 -1.76
CA VAL A 364 10.56 -11.70 -2.26
C VAL A 364 11.58 -12.84 -2.34
N ASN A 365 11.58 -13.74 -1.35
CA ASN A 365 12.53 -14.85 -1.26
C ASN A 365 12.32 -15.92 -2.36
N PHE A 366 11.20 -15.87 -3.08
CA PHE A 366 10.79 -16.88 -4.05
C PHE A 366 10.88 -16.39 -5.50
N ILE A 367 11.07 -15.08 -5.72
CA ILE A 367 11.16 -14.49 -7.07
C ILE A 367 12.24 -15.14 -7.91
N GLY A 368 13.40 -15.46 -7.33
CA GLY A 368 14.51 -16.09 -8.05
C GLY A 368 14.16 -17.43 -8.69
N ASN A 369 13.20 -18.17 -8.12
CA ASN A 369 12.80 -19.51 -8.58
C ASN A 369 11.60 -19.50 -9.52
N VAL A 370 10.98 -18.34 -9.76
CA VAL A 370 9.83 -18.23 -10.68
C VAL A 370 10.27 -18.64 -12.09
N ALA A 371 9.60 -19.66 -12.62
CA ALA A 371 10.04 -20.35 -13.82
C ALA A 371 9.11 -20.13 -15.03
N VAL A 372 8.02 -19.40 -14.84
CA VAL A 372 6.99 -19.10 -15.85
C VAL A 372 6.84 -17.59 -16.04
N PRO A 373 6.32 -17.12 -17.19
CA PRO A 373 6.12 -15.69 -17.45
C PRO A 373 5.26 -15.04 -16.37
N LEU A 374 5.83 -14.07 -15.65
CA LEU A 374 5.18 -13.36 -14.55
C LEU A 374 5.27 -11.84 -14.77
N LEU A 375 4.11 -11.19 -14.85
CA LEU A 375 3.99 -9.73 -14.82
C LEU A 375 3.68 -9.24 -13.40
N CYS A 376 4.55 -8.42 -12.84
CA CYS A 376 4.36 -7.78 -11.54
C CYS A 376 3.98 -6.31 -11.74
N ILE A 377 2.89 -5.82 -11.14
CA ILE A 377 2.48 -4.41 -11.20
C ILE A 377 2.48 -3.83 -9.78
N SER A 378 3.13 -2.68 -9.58
CA SER A 378 3.14 -1.96 -8.30
C SER A 378 3.13 -0.44 -8.50
N ALA A 379 2.43 0.29 -7.63
CA ALA A 379 2.51 1.75 -7.59
C ALA A 379 3.56 2.19 -6.56
N LEU A 380 4.37 3.19 -6.88
CA LEU A 380 5.45 3.66 -6.00
C LEU A 380 4.94 4.44 -4.79
N ASP A 381 3.74 5.01 -4.87
CA ASP A 381 3.04 5.74 -3.80
C ASP A 381 1.91 4.91 -3.17
N ASP A 382 1.91 3.58 -3.35
CA ASP A 382 0.90 2.70 -2.74
C ASP A 382 0.90 2.88 -1.20
N PRO A 383 -0.25 3.22 -0.58
CA PRO A 383 -0.32 3.57 0.83
C PRO A 383 -0.26 2.37 1.76
N VAL A 384 -0.32 1.15 1.22
CA VAL A 384 -0.30 -0.13 1.96
C VAL A 384 1.01 -0.88 1.69
N CYS A 385 1.41 -0.98 0.41
CA CYS A 385 2.60 -1.70 -0.01
C CYS A 385 3.72 -0.73 -0.38
N THR A 386 4.83 -0.74 0.37
CA THR A 386 5.90 0.24 0.16
C THR A 386 6.83 -0.11 -0.99
N THR A 387 7.31 0.91 -1.72
CA THR A 387 8.38 0.79 -2.71
C THR A 387 9.67 0.18 -2.15
N GLU A 388 9.90 0.26 -0.84
CA GLU A 388 11.07 -0.31 -0.16
C GLU A 388 11.05 -1.84 -0.12
N ALA A 389 9.86 -2.45 -0.23
CA ALA A 389 9.69 -3.90 -0.22
C ALA A 389 9.80 -4.52 -1.62
N ILE A 390 9.79 -3.69 -2.68
CA ILE A 390 9.82 -4.18 -4.07
C ILE A 390 11.18 -4.85 -4.35
N PRO A 391 11.19 -6.09 -4.87
CA PRO A 391 12.41 -6.87 -5.10
C PRO A 391 13.04 -6.51 -6.45
N TRP A 392 13.58 -5.30 -6.54
CA TRP A 392 14.08 -4.72 -7.79
C TRP A 392 15.18 -5.57 -8.45
N ASP A 393 16.12 -6.07 -7.66
CA ASP A 393 17.29 -6.79 -8.14
C ASP A 393 16.93 -8.23 -8.50
N GLU A 394 16.07 -8.88 -7.71
CA GLU A 394 15.57 -10.22 -7.99
C GLU A 394 14.71 -10.23 -9.27
N CYS A 395 13.86 -9.21 -9.48
CA CYS A 395 13.13 -9.03 -10.73
C CYS A 395 14.06 -8.78 -11.92
N ARG A 396 15.17 -8.06 -11.73
CA ARG A 396 16.17 -7.81 -12.79
C ARG A 396 17.00 -9.06 -13.10
N ALA A 397 17.17 -9.96 -12.15
CA ALA A 397 17.95 -11.19 -12.33
C ALA A 397 17.15 -12.33 -12.97
N ASN A 398 15.82 -12.37 -12.78
CA ASN A 398 14.98 -13.43 -13.32
C ASN A 398 14.41 -13.07 -14.71
N LYS A 399 14.79 -13.85 -15.74
CA LYS A 399 14.37 -13.66 -17.13
C LYS A 399 12.87 -13.86 -17.38
N ASN A 400 12.16 -14.53 -16.48
CA ASN A 400 10.72 -14.79 -16.62
C ASN A 400 9.85 -13.71 -15.96
N VAL A 401 10.45 -12.81 -15.17
CA VAL A 401 9.73 -11.83 -14.37
C VAL A 401 9.91 -10.44 -14.98
N ILE A 402 8.78 -9.74 -15.14
CA ILE A 402 8.77 -8.35 -15.57
C ILE A 402 8.06 -7.53 -14.49
N LEU A 403 8.73 -6.52 -13.95
CA LEU A 403 8.17 -5.59 -12.98
C LEU A 403 7.80 -4.27 -13.67
N ALA A 404 6.51 -3.95 -13.70
CA ALA A 404 5.97 -2.69 -14.15
C ALA A 404 5.59 -1.81 -12.96
N THR A 405 6.13 -0.59 -12.90
CA THR A 405 5.81 0.37 -11.85
C THR A 405 5.23 1.67 -12.38
N THR A 406 4.19 2.13 -11.70
CA THR A 406 3.58 3.45 -11.92
C THR A 406 4.07 4.40 -10.83
N ARG A 407 4.33 5.66 -11.19
CA ARG A 407 4.73 6.68 -10.21
C ARG A 407 3.62 6.95 -9.20
N HIS A 408 2.39 6.97 -9.71
CA HIS A 408 1.19 7.26 -8.96
C HIS A 408 0.20 6.10 -9.05
N GLY A 409 -0.60 5.92 -8.02
CA GLY A 409 -1.61 4.88 -7.89
C GLY A 409 -2.12 4.81 -6.44
N GLY A 410 -3.19 4.07 -6.21
CA GLY A 410 -3.59 3.62 -4.88
C GLY A 410 -3.44 2.10 -4.77
N HIS A 411 -3.68 1.57 -3.57
CA HIS A 411 -3.63 0.12 -3.36
C HIS A 411 -4.74 -0.56 -4.17
N LEU A 412 -4.35 -1.35 -5.18
CA LEU A 412 -5.24 -1.97 -6.18
C LEU A 412 -6.08 -0.97 -7.01
N ALA A 413 -5.81 0.33 -6.88
CA ALA A 413 -6.60 1.40 -7.47
C ALA A 413 -5.75 2.21 -8.45
N HIS A 414 -5.88 1.94 -9.75
CA HIS A 414 -5.24 2.72 -10.80
C HIS A 414 -6.29 3.39 -11.69
N PHE A 415 -7.01 4.37 -11.14
CA PHE A 415 -8.07 5.06 -11.88
C PHE A 415 -7.50 6.01 -12.92
N GLN A 416 -8.09 6.01 -14.11
CA GLN A 416 -7.68 6.87 -15.22
C GLN A 416 -8.85 7.61 -15.88
N GLY A 417 -8.52 8.70 -16.57
CA GLY A 417 -9.47 9.54 -17.30
C GLY A 417 -10.18 10.58 -16.43
N LEU A 418 -10.78 11.60 -17.05
CA LEU A 418 -11.32 12.78 -16.33
C LEU A 418 -12.47 12.47 -15.34
N THR A 419 -13.17 11.36 -15.54
CA THR A 419 -14.45 11.10 -14.89
C THR A 419 -14.51 9.74 -14.21
N ALA A 420 -13.43 8.96 -14.29
CA ALA A 420 -13.43 7.53 -13.95
C ALA A 420 -14.64 6.77 -14.59
N LYS A 421 -15.19 7.25 -15.72
CA LYS A 421 -16.53 6.86 -16.24
C LYS A 421 -16.69 5.44 -16.75
N ASN A 422 -15.63 4.66 -16.85
CA ASN A 422 -15.78 3.22 -17.12
C ASN A 422 -16.42 2.47 -15.91
N LEU A 423 -16.74 3.19 -14.82
CA LEU A 423 -17.63 2.78 -13.72
C LEU A 423 -19.14 2.84 -14.05
N TRP A 424 -19.57 3.36 -15.21
CA TRP A 424 -20.99 3.48 -15.53
C TRP A 424 -21.37 2.43 -16.58
N PRO A 425 -22.23 1.45 -16.25
CA PRO A 425 -22.81 0.63 -17.29
C PRO A 425 -23.66 1.52 -18.18
N LYS A 426 -23.22 1.79 -19.40
CA LYS A 426 -24.13 2.24 -20.44
C LYS A 426 -25.02 1.05 -20.78
N LYS A 427 -26.18 0.95 -20.13
CA LYS A 427 -27.38 0.63 -20.91
C LYS A 427 -27.58 1.80 -21.88
N THR A 428 -27.98 1.48 -23.11
CA THR A 428 -28.37 2.39 -24.20
C THR A 428 -27.31 2.55 -25.30
N LEU A 429 -27.45 1.70 -26.33
CA LEU A 429 -27.71 2.06 -27.73
C LEU A 429 -27.15 3.41 -28.23
N ILE A 430 -26.29 3.31 -29.25
CA ILE A 430 -26.11 4.20 -30.41
C ILE A 430 -25.98 5.71 -30.13
N PHE A 431 -24.85 6.31 -30.54
CA PHE A 431 -24.80 7.46 -31.47
C PHE A 431 -23.32 7.84 -31.71
N SER A 432 -22.64 7.11 -32.59
CA SER A 432 -21.50 7.64 -33.34
C SER A 432 -22.03 8.17 -34.67
N SER A 433 -22.69 9.33 -34.60
CA SER A 433 -23.08 10.11 -35.78
C SER A 433 -22.50 11.51 -35.61
N LEU A 434 -21.19 11.63 -35.82
CA LEU A 434 -20.59 12.91 -36.19
C LEU A 434 -19.38 12.68 -37.08
N CYS A 435 -19.61 12.04 -38.22
CA CYS A 435 -18.98 12.31 -39.50
C CYS A 435 -19.63 11.38 -40.53
N ILE A 436 -19.95 11.93 -41.70
CA ILE A 436 -20.51 11.24 -42.88
C ILE A 436 -22.03 11.01 -42.83
N LYS A 437 -22.79 11.98 -43.34
CA LYS A 437 -23.70 11.80 -44.50
C LYS A 437 -24.42 13.12 -44.81
N ASN A 438 -24.08 13.72 -45.94
CA ASN A 438 -25.02 14.48 -46.73
C ASN A 438 -24.99 13.87 -48.14
N PRO A 439 -25.97 13.03 -48.52
CA PRO A 439 -26.10 12.57 -49.89
C PRO A 439 -27.31 13.24 -50.52
N GLN A 440 -27.06 14.11 -51.51
CA GLN A 440 -27.81 14.25 -52.77
C GLN A 440 -27.64 15.66 -53.33
N SER A 441 -26.90 15.79 -54.42
CA SER A 441 -27.43 16.21 -55.72
C SER A 441 -26.29 16.73 -56.62
N LEU A 442 -26.50 16.53 -57.93
CA LEU A 442 -25.84 17.19 -59.06
C LEU A 442 -24.54 16.56 -59.56
N SER A 443 -24.76 15.68 -60.54
CA SER A 443 -24.18 15.68 -61.89
C SER A 443 -22.98 16.59 -62.21
N GLU A 444 -22.12 15.99 -63.04
CA GLU A 444 -21.37 16.60 -64.14
C GLU A 444 -19.92 17.09 -63.92
N TYR A 445 -19.06 16.56 -64.80
CA TYR A 445 -17.84 17.12 -65.38
C TYR A 445 -16.46 17.00 -64.69
N THR A 446 -15.64 16.20 -65.38
CA THR A 446 -14.22 16.38 -65.80
C THR A 446 -13.07 15.81 -64.96
N LEU A 447 -12.33 14.94 -65.65
CA LEU A 447 -10.96 14.47 -65.39
C LEU A 447 -9.99 15.62 -65.12
N VAL A 448 -9.22 15.54 -64.02
CA VAL A 448 -7.87 16.09 -63.92
C VAL A 448 -7.02 15.13 -63.06
N GLU A 449 -5.98 14.57 -63.67
CA GLU A 449 -4.93 13.80 -63.00
C GLU A 449 -3.99 14.71 -62.18
N ARG A 450 -3.62 14.30 -60.95
CA ARG A 450 -2.23 14.07 -60.51
C ARG A 450 -2.13 13.58 -59.05
N PRO A 451 -1.05 12.86 -58.70
CA PRO A 451 -0.94 12.05 -57.48
C PRO A 451 -0.21 12.79 -56.35
N GLU A 452 -0.43 12.36 -55.09
CA GLU A 452 0.63 12.22 -54.07
C GLU A 452 0.09 11.56 -52.79
N ASP A 453 0.60 10.34 -52.55
CA ASP A 453 1.03 9.76 -51.28
C ASP A 453 0.31 10.16 -49.98
N THR A 454 -0.74 9.42 -49.62
CA THR A 454 -1.09 9.14 -48.21
C THR A 454 -1.60 7.71 -48.09
N GLY A 455 -0.73 6.79 -47.67
CA GLY A 455 -1.11 5.44 -47.28
C GLY A 455 -2.02 5.47 -46.05
N VAL A 456 -3.32 5.32 -46.25
CA VAL A 456 -4.29 5.03 -45.19
C VAL A 456 -4.00 3.62 -44.67
N ARG A 457 -3.42 3.52 -43.47
CA ARG A 457 -3.22 2.24 -42.77
C ARG A 457 -4.58 1.76 -42.26
N LEU A 458 -5.08 0.67 -42.83
CA LEU A 458 -6.30 0.00 -42.38
C LEU A 458 -6.03 -0.63 -41.00
N GLU A 459 -6.75 -0.19 -39.97
CA GLU A 459 -6.71 -0.76 -38.62
C GLU A 459 -7.16 -2.23 -38.64
N THR A 460 -6.33 -3.13 -38.11
CA THR A 460 -6.62 -4.57 -38.01
C THR A 460 -7.57 -4.86 -36.83
N GLU A 461 -8.15 -6.07 -36.75
CA GLU A 461 -9.00 -6.47 -35.61
C GLU A 461 -8.27 -6.38 -34.26
N ASP A 462 -6.96 -6.66 -34.24
CA ASP A 462 -6.10 -6.51 -33.05
C ASP A 462 -6.03 -5.05 -32.55
N ASP A 463 -6.01 -4.08 -33.47
CA ASP A 463 -6.02 -2.65 -33.13
C ASP A 463 -7.33 -2.24 -32.45
N ARG A 464 -8.47 -2.82 -32.87
CA ARG A 464 -9.78 -2.54 -32.24
C ARG A 464 -9.90 -3.17 -30.85
N SER A 465 -9.36 -4.37 -30.65
CA SER A 465 -9.33 -5.03 -29.34
C SER A 465 -8.49 -4.25 -28.33
N CYS A 466 -7.29 -3.79 -28.73
CA CYS A 466 -6.46 -2.91 -27.90
C CYS A 466 -7.14 -1.58 -27.56
N CYS A 467 -7.84 -0.95 -28.52
CA CYS A 467 -8.61 0.27 -28.26
C CYS A 467 -9.74 0.08 -27.24
N SER A 468 -10.30 -1.14 -27.13
CA SER A 468 -11.34 -1.45 -26.14
C SER A 468 -10.80 -1.57 -24.71
N LEU A 469 -9.53 -1.97 -24.54
CA LEU A 469 -8.83 -2.11 -23.25
C LEU A 469 -8.35 -0.78 -22.66
N ILE A 470 -8.07 0.21 -23.53
CA ILE A 470 -7.76 1.60 -23.12
C ILE A 470 -8.95 2.23 -22.37
N GLY A 471 -10.16 1.66 -22.53
CA GLY A 471 -11.40 2.03 -21.86
C GLY A 471 -11.72 1.26 -20.57
N GLU A 472 -10.76 0.62 -19.90
CA GLU A 472 -11.01 0.05 -18.56
C GLU A 472 -10.94 1.13 -17.46
N ALA A 473 -11.74 0.96 -16.40
CA ALA A 473 -11.77 1.90 -15.27
C ALA A 473 -10.48 1.88 -14.45
N HIS A 474 -9.88 0.69 -14.37
CA HIS A 474 -8.63 0.40 -13.70
C HIS A 474 -7.57 0.10 -14.74
N TRP A 475 -6.57 0.96 -14.85
CA TRP A 475 -5.48 0.82 -15.82
C TRP A 475 -4.80 -0.55 -15.74
N TRP A 476 -4.53 -1.04 -14.53
CA TRP A 476 -3.85 -2.33 -14.34
C TRP A 476 -4.68 -3.52 -14.85
N VAL A 477 -6.02 -3.46 -14.82
CA VAL A 477 -6.88 -4.53 -15.33
C VAL A 477 -6.70 -4.66 -16.84
N GLY A 478 -6.74 -3.52 -17.55
CA GLY A 478 -6.45 -3.50 -18.99
C GLY A 478 -5.05 -3.99 -19.32
N ALA A 479 -4.04 -3.58 -18.54
CA ALA A 479 -2.65 -4.01 -18.72
C ALA A 479 -2.48 -5.53 -18.52
N VAL A 480 -3.14 -6.11 -17.51
CA VAL A 480 -3.10 -7.56 -17.25
C VAL A 480 -3.79 -8.34 -18.36
N VAL A 481 -4.99 -7.91 -18.78
CA VAL A 481 -5.72 -8.60 -19.85
C VAL A 481 -4.97 -8.51 -21.18
N GLU A 482 -4.37 -7.36 -21.51
CA GLU A 482 -3.50 -7.22 -22.68
C GLU A 482 -2.31 -8.18 -22.58
N TYR A 483 -1.60 -8.19 -21.45
CA TYR A 483 -0.47 -9.09 -21.22
C TYR A 483 -0.86 -10.56 -21.37
N LEU A 484 -1.96 -11.00 -20.76
CA LEU A 484 -2.43 -12.37 -20.84
C LEU A 484 -2.80 -12.77 -22.28
N ASN A 485 -3.48 -11.89 -23.02
CA ASN A 485 -3.82 -12.12 -24.43
C ASN A 485 -2.58 -12.22 -25.33
N VAL A 486 -1.62 -11.30 -25.16
CA VAL A 486 -0.37 -11.33 -25.91
C VAL A 486 0.45 -12.56 -25.55
N LEU A 487 0.49 -12.94 -24.26
CA LEU A 487 1.19 -14.13 -23.82
C LEU A 487 0.57 -15.40 -24.41
N HIS A 488 -0.76 -15.52 -24.38
CA HIS A 488 -1.50 -16.66 -24.90
C HIS A 488 -1.34 -16.85 -26.42
N SER A 489 -1.25 -15.76 -27.17
CA SER A 489 -0.98 -15.79 -28.61
C SER A 489 0.50 -15.97 -28.97
N SER A 490 1.39 -16.00 -27.97
CA SER A 490 2.83 -16.12 -28.15
C SER A 490 3.33 -17.57 -27.96
N PRO A 491 4.50 -17.92 -28.53
CA PRO A 491 5.16 -19.21 -28.24
C PRO A 491 5.82 -19.25 -26.86
N PHE A 492 5.70 -18.20 -26.04
CA PHE A 492 6.38 -18.06 -24.75
C PHE A 492 5.51 -18.50 -23.56
N MET A 493 4.31 -18.99 -23.79
CA MET A 493 3.56 -19.71 -22.76
C MET A 493 4.42 -20.84 -22.20
N HIS A 494 4.41 -20.99 -20.88
CA HIS A 494 5.02 -22.16 -20.25
C HIS A 494 4.29 -23.41 -20.73
N GLN A 495 5.06 -24.41 -21.17
CA GLN A 495 4.48 -25.66 -21.63
C GLN A 495 4.00 -26.47 -20.44
N GLN A 496 2.69 -26.65 -20.35
CA GLN A 496 2.08 -27.50 -19.35
C GLN A 496 2.60 -28.93 -19.54
N LYS A 497 3.33 -29.46 -18.54
CA LYS A 497 3.71 -30.88 -18.56
C LYS A 497 2.41 -31.70 -18.55
N LYS A 498 2.27 -32.62 -19.51
CA LYS A 498 1.20 -33.62 -19.46
C LYS A 498 1.34 -34.38 -18.14
N THR A 499 0.27 -34.39 -17.35
CA THR A 499 0.19 -35.16 -16.12
C THR A 499 0.42 -36.64 -16.50
N GLN A 500 1.60 -37.17 -16.21
CA GLN A 500 1.74 -38.62 -16.13
C GLN A 500 0.85 -39.05 -14.95
N ASN A 501 -0.05 -40.01 -15.19
CA ASN A 501 -0.81 -40.66 -14.13
C ASN A 501 0.18 -41.19 -13.08
N TRP A 502 0.41 -40.42 -12.03
CA TRP A 502 0.99 -40.95 -10.80
C TRP A 502 -0.11 -41.79 -10.18
N GLY A 503 -0.06 -43.09 -10.47
CA GLY A 503 -0.75 -44.08 -9.68
C GLY A 503 -0.42 -43.83 -8.21
N VAL A 504 -1.47 -43.90 -7.39
CA VAL A 504 -1.44 -43.76 -5.94
C VAL A 504 -0.26 -44.56 -5.37
N HIS A 505 0.85 -43.87 -5.10
CA HIS A 505 1.91 -44.37 -4.25
C HIS A 505 2.08 -43.38 -3.12
N HIS A 506 1.58 -43.80 -1.96
CA HIS A 506 1.87 -43.23 -0.66
C HIS A 506 3.39 -43.06 -0.49
N SER A 507 3.82 -41.82 -0.28
CA SER A 507 4.92 -41.52 0.63
C SER A 507 4.48 -40.34 1.49
N LEU A 508 4.01 -40.68 2.70
CA LEU A 508 3.89 -39.74 3.80
C LEU A 508 5.28 -39.17 4.06
N GLU A 509 5.46 -37.88 3.79
CA GLU A 509 6.24 -36.98 4.63
C GLU A 509 5.81 -35.56 4.29
N SER A 510 5.11 -34.95 5.25
CA SER A 510 4.68 -33.56 5.21
C SER A 510 5.87 -32.63 5.01
N GLY A 511 5.90 -31.91 3.89
CA GLY A 511 6.87 -30.86 3.58
C GLY A 511 6.71 -29.58 4.43
N ILE A 512 6.43 -29.72 5.72
CA ILE A 512 6.52 -28.65 6.73
C ILE A 512 7.71 -29.00 7.63
N ASP A 513 8.92 -29.05 7.08
CA ASP A 513 10.14 -28.88 7.88
C ASP A 513 11.38 -28.80 6.99
N LYS A 514 11.63 -27.65 6.34
CA LYS A 514 12.98 -27.26 5.87
C LYS A 514 13.17 -25.75 5.95
N ALA A 515 13.05 -25.21 7.17
CA ALA A 515 13.85 -24.04 7.54
C ALA A 515 15.22 -24.54 8.02
N PRO A 516 16.34 -23.84 7.75
CA PRO A 516 17.64 -24.29 8.21
C PRO A 516 17.74 -24.10 9.73
N TYR A 517 17.61 -25.18 10.49
CA TYR A 517 17.88 -25.14 11.93
C TYR A 517 19.38 -25.06 12.17
N VAL A 518 19.79 -24.06 12.94
CA VAL A 518 21.09 -23.98 13.60
C VAL A 518 21.00 -24.84 14.86
N ASN A 519 21.84 -25.87 14.99
CA ASN A 519 21.91 -26.68 16.19
C ASN A 519 22.76 -25.93 17.22
N ILE A 520 22.15 -25.46 18.32
CA ILE A 520 22.87 -24.84 19.44
C ILE A 520 23.33 -25.98 20.35
N MET A 521 24.64 -26.24 20.38
CA MET A 521 25.23 -27.10 21.42
C MET A 521 25.31 -26.32 22.75
N GLU A 522 25.36 -27.04 23.87
CA GLU A 522 25.32 -26.53 25.26
C GLU A 522 26.42 -25.49 25.62
N ASP A 523 27.33 -25.17 24.71
CA ASP A 523 28.42 -24.19 24.87
C ASP A 523 28.26 -22.90 24.04
N GLY A 524 27.18 -22.75 23.26
CA GLY A 524 26.79 -21.44 22.71
C GLY A 524 27.59 -20.92 21.50
N MET A 525 28.26 -21.79 20.73
CA MET A 525 28.87 -21.39 19.44
C MET A 525 28.05 -21.85 18.21
N VAL A 526 28.07 -21.04 17.14
CA VAL A 526 27.31 -21.23 15.89
C VAL A 526 28.27 -21.42 14.71
N ALA A 527 28.07 -22.46 13.89
CA ALA A 527 28.77 -22.64 12.60
C ALA A 527 27.82 -23.19 11.50
N PRO A 528 28.01 -22.81 10.22
CA PRO A 528 27.18 -23.28 9.10
C PRO A 528 27.56 -24.69 8.62
N MET A 529 26.57 -25.52 8.31
CA MET A 529 26.76 -26.86 7.73
C MET A 529 27.02 -26.78 6.21
N THR A 530 28.20 -27.22 5.77
CA THR A 530 28.45 -27.60 4.37
C THR A 530 28.32 -29.11 4.24
N THR A 531 27.48 -29.56 3.31
CA THR A 531 27.39 -30.97 2.90
C THR A 531 28.52 -31.30 1.93
N GLU A 532 29.45 -32.18 2.32
CA GLU A 532 30.17 -33.06 1.39
C GLU A 532 30.90 -34.21 2.11
N GLY A 533 30.69 -35.43 1.60
CA GLY A 533 31.65 -36.54 1.47
C GLY A 533 32.47 -37.05 2.67
N ALA A 534 32.23 -38.30 3.06
CA ALA A 534 33.14 -39.11 3.88
C ALA A 534 34.42 -39.47 3.11
N ASP A 535 35.60 -39.38 3.76
CA ASP A 535 36.60 -40.46 3.78
C ASP A 535 37.83 -40.16 4.68
N LEU A 536 38.19 -41.20 5.44
CA LEU A 536 39.51 -41.61 5.95
C LEU A 536 40.26 -40.85 7.08
N VAL A 537 40.68 -41.69 8.03
CA VAL A 537 41.43 -41.50 9.28
C VAL A 537 42.91 -41.20 9.04
N THR A 538 43.54 -40.35 9.87
CA THR A 538 44.86 -40.59 10.50
C THR A 538 45.15 -39.60 11.63
N LYS A 539 45.77 -40.13 12.71
CA LYS A 539 46.28 -39.44 13.91
C LYS A 539 47.59 -38.71 13.61
N GLU A 540 47.88 -37.60 14.31
CA GLU A 540 49.15 -37.38 15.07
C GLU A 540 49.20 -36.01 15.81
N ASP A 541 49.32 -36.11 17.13
CA ASP A 541 50.10 -35.37 18.15
C ASP A 541 50.69 -33.93 18.01
N LEU A 542 50.54 -33.21 19.15
CA LEU A 542 51.48 -32.31 19.87
C LEU A 542 51.95 -30.97 19.23
N HIS A 543 51.60 -29.84 19.89
CA HIS A 543 52.58 -29.05 20.68
C HIS A 543 51.94 -27.98 21.57
N VAL A 544 52.52 -27.85 22.77
CA VAL A 544 52.24 -26.90 23.86
C VAL A 544 53.19 -25.71 23.78
N ASN A 545 52.70 -24.51 24.10
CA ASN A 545 53.34 -23.40 24.85
C ASN A 545 52.36 -22.21 24.76
N GLY A 546 51.85 -21.53 25.80
CA GLY A 546 52.31 -21.33 27.17
C GLY A 546 52.75 -19.86 27.34
N LEU A 547 51.89 -18.99 27.91
CA LEU A 547 52.24 -17.98 28.94
C LEU A 547 51.08 -17.05 29.32
N CYS A 548 50.98 -16.83 30.64
CA CYS A 548 49.92 -16.18 31.41
C CYS A 548 50.20 -14.68 31.66
N HIS A 549 49.15 -13.87 31.93
CA HIS A 549 48.94 -13.26 33.26
C HIS A 549 47.66 -12.40 33.35
N ASN A 550 47.02 -12.51 34.51
CA ASN A 550 45.95 -11.71 35.14
C ASN A 550 46.41 -11.57 36.64
N PRO A 551 45.74 -10.91 37.63
CA PRO A 551 44.70 -9.85 37.67
C PRO A 551 44.84 -8.77 38.83
N ASN A 552 43.98 -7.72 38.83
CA ASN A 552 43.20 -7.09 39.96
C ASN A 552 43.88 -6.27 41.14
N PRO A 553 43.15 -5.63 42.11
CA PRO A 553 42.72 -4.19 42.17
C PRO A 553 42.91 -3.48 43.57
N HIS A 554 42.40 -2.23 43.81
CA HIS A 554 41.70 -1.71 45.04
C HIS A 554 41.78 -0.17 45.37
N ASP A 555 40.70 0.31 46.05
CA ASP A 555 40.55 1.42 47.07
C ASP A 555 40.36 2.91 46.63
N LYS A 556 39.58 3.83 47.26
CA LYS A 556 38.82 3.91 48.55
C LYS A 556 37.87 5.15 48.63
N CYS A 557 36.92 5.12 49.59
CA CYS A 557 35.94 6.15 50.05
C CYS A 557 36.49 7.45 50.71
N VAL A 558 35.64 8.48 50.91
CA VAL A 558 35.26 9.12 52.22
C VAL A 558 34.19 10.25 52.08
N LEU A 559 33.35 10.37 53.13
CA LEU A 559 32.20 11.26 53.42
C LEU A 559 32.55 12.69 53.90
N GLY A 560 31.56 13.60 53.89
CA GLY A 560 31.54 14.82 54.72
C GLY A 560 30.22 15.62 54.61
N VAL A 561 29.57 15.86 55.75
CA VAL A 561 28.29 16.59 55.99
C VAL A 561 28.62 17.87 56.79
N GLU A 562 27.92 18.99 56.56
CA GLU A 562 27.50 19.93 57.63
C GLU A 562 26.47 20.99 57.18
N LYS A 563 25.60 21.40 58.13
CA LYS A 563 24.53 22.41 58.08
C LYS A 563 24.95 23.66 58.88
N SER A 564 24.34 24.83 58.64
CA SER A 564 23.78 25.70 59.70
C SER A 564 23.07 26.97 59.17
N ASP A 565 22.15 27.45 60.01
CA ASP A 565 21.11 28.49 59.86
C ASP A 565 21.60 29.96 59.85
N GLY A 566 20.68 30.88 59.52
CA GLY A 566 20.74 32.29 59.93
C GLY A 566 19.53 33.10 59.45
N THR A 567 18.64 33.48 60.39
CA THR A 567 17.47 34.37 60.23
C THR A 567 17.74 35.67 60.99
N GLU A 568 17.34 36.84 60.48
CA GLU A 568 17.05 38.02 61.32
C GLU A 568 16.12 39.03 60.60
N ASN A 569 15.26 39.68 61.39
CA ASN A 569 14.14 40.58 61.05
C ASN A 569 14.44 42.04 61.49
N ILE A 570 13.45 42.94 61.25
CA ILE A 570 13.15 44.25 61.93
C ILE A 570 13.62 45.48 61.10
N ASP A 571 12.89 46.58 60.80
CA ASP A 571 11.69 47.24 61.37
C ASP A 571 10.92 48.14 60.35
N MET A 572 9.74 48.62 60.79
CA MET A 572 8.79 49.57 60.15
C MET A 572 9.24 51.06 60.10
N ASP A 573 8.72 51.85 59.13
CA ASP A 573 8.12 53.18 59.38
C ASP A 573 7.32 53.77 58.20
N HIS A 574 6.43 54.72 58.54
CA HIS A 574 5.24 55.23 57.82
C HIS A 574 5.41 56.11 56.55
N GLU A 575 4.34 56.09 55.74
CA GLU A 575 3.90 56.86 54.54
C GLU A 575 4.22 58.38 54.42
N PRO A 576 4.21 59.03 53.20
CA PRO A 576 3.02 59.16 52.34
C PRO A 576 3.20 59.06 50.80
N VAL A 577 2.06 58.93 50.13
CA VAL A 577 1.86 58.59 48.71
C VAL A 577 1.83 59.81 47.76
N GLU A 578 2.61 59.77 46.66
CA GLU A 578 2.41 60.55 45.41
C GLU A 578 2.76 59.69 44.16
N PRO A 579 2.11 59.86 43.00
CA PRO A 579 2.06 58.83 41.95
C PRO A 579 3.26 58.84 40.99
N ILE A 580 4.14 57.85 41.17
CA ILE A 580 5.22 57.45 40.26
C ILE A 580 4.63 56.54 39.16
N HIS A 581 4.12 57.11 38.06
CA HIS A 581 3.70 56.25 36.92
C HIS A 581 3.86 56.82 35.51
N LYS A 582 4.38 58.06 35.34
CA LYS A 582 4.63 58.63 34.00
C LYS A 582 6.07 58.48 33.50
N LYS A 583 7.07 58.37 34.38
CA LYS A 583 8.49 58.34 33.98
C LYS A 583 9.01 56.97 33.53
N GLU A 584 8.46 55.87 34.03
CA GLU A 584 8.90 54.51 33.65
C GLU A 584 8.41 54.07 32.27
N VAL A 585 7.20 54.49 31.87
CA VAL A 585 6.58 54.09 30.59
C VAL A 585 7.26 54.74 29.38
N GLU A 586 7.71 55.99 29.51
CA GLU A 586 8.55 56.66 28.48
C GLU A 586 9.95 56.03 28.36
N GLY A 587 10.51 55.54 29.47
CA GLY A 587 11.81 54.85 29.47
C GLY A 587 11.76 53.52 28.69
N ILE A 588 10.69 52.74 28.87
CA ILE A 588 10.54 51.43 28.23
C ILE A 588 10.24 51.57 26.73
N THR A 589 9.40 52.52 26.32
CA THR A 589 9.12 52.77 24.90
C THR A 589 10.34 53.28 24.14
N LYS A 590 11.16 54.13 24.78
CA LYS A 590 12.44 54.58 24.22
C LYS A 590 13.42 53.42 24.05
N THR A 591 13.49 52.52 25.04
CA THR A 591 14.35 51.33 25.00
C THR A 591 13.96 50.36 23.87
N ILE A 592 12.65 50.11 23.67
CA ILE A 592 12.16 49.24 22.59
C ILE A 592 12.41 49.87 21.20
N HIS A 593 12.22 51.18 21.08
CA HIS A 593 12.53 51.90 19.85
C HIS A 593 14.02 51.85 19.51
N ASP A 594 14.89 52.02 20.50
CA ASP A 594 16.35 51.97 20.33
C ASP A 594 16.85 50.54 20.02
N MET A 595 16.17 49.51 20.53
CA MET A 595 16.46 48.10 20.19
C MET A 595 15.98 47.68 18.79
N THR A 596 14.90 48.27 18.27
CA THR A 596 14.30 47.89 16.98
C THR A 596 14.78 48.75 15.81
N ALA A 597 15.31 49.94 16.08
CA ALA A 597 15.87 50.84 15.06
C ALA A 597 17.02 50.25 14.23
N PRO A 598 17.99 49.48 14.78
CA PRO A 598 19.07 48.88 14.01
C PRO A 598 18.54 47.83 13.02
N VAL A 599 17.61 46.98 13.46
CA VAL A 599 17.00 45.93 12.65
C VAL A 599 16.19 46.51 11.49
N LYS A 600 15.41 47.58 11.77
CA LYS A 600 14.63 48.29 10.76
C LYS A 600 15.53 49.01 9.74
N ARG A 601 16.70 49.53 10.15
CA ARG A 601 17.70 50.07 9.21
C ARG A 601 18.34 48.99 8.35
N SER A 602 18.73 47.86 8.94
CA SER A 602 19.33 46.74 8.20
C SER A 602 18.38 46.14 7.17
N LEU A 603 17.10 45.95 7.52
CA LEU A 603 16.05 45.48 6.60
C LEU A 603 15.80 46.46 5.44
N ASN A 604 15.81 47.76 5.71
CA ASN A 604 15.65 48.78 4.68
C ASN A 604 16.90 48.89 3.78
N GLN A 605 18.10 48.63 4.30
CA GLN A 605 19.33 48.57 3.51
C GLN A 605 19.40 47.32 2.63
N LEU A 606 19.00 46.15 3.15
CA LEU A 606 18.91 44.89 2.40
C LEU A 606 17.86 44.94 1.28
N SER A 607 16.69 45.51 1.56
CA SER A 607 15.61 45.70 0.57
C SER A 607 16.03 46.67 -0.55
N ARG A 608 16.88 47.67 -0.27
CA ARG A 608 17.39 48.61 -1.28
C ARG A 608 18.58 48.09 -2.09
N ARG A 609 19.39 47.19 -1.54
CA ARG A 609 20.64 46.73 -2.18
C ARG A 609 20.43 45.57 -3.18
N TYR A 610 19.38 44.77 -3.01
CA TYR A 610 19.16 43.56 -3.82
C TYR A 610 17.84 43.55 -4.60
N ASP A 611 17.08 44.65 -4.59
CA ASP A 611 15.74 44.75 -5.18
C ASP A 611 14.79 43.59 -4.81
N MET A 612 14.99 43.07 -3.60
CA MET A 612 14.25 41.93 -3.07
C MET A 612 13.01 42.42 -2.32
N SER A 613 11.85 41.86 -2.68
CA SER A 613 10.59 42.12 -1.99
C SER A 613 10.73 41.83 -0.49
N ARG A 614 10.27 42.76 0.35
CA ARG A 614 10.24 42.60 1.83
C ARG A 614 9.51 41.33 2.27
N TRP A 615 8.58 40.84 1.44
CA TRP A 615 7.86 39.59 1.65
C TRP A 615 8.71 38.35 1.45
N LEU A 616 9.72 38.39 0.57
CA LEU A 616 10.63 37.26 0.39
C LEU A 616 11.60 37.15 1.58
N LEU A 617 12.05 38.28 2.14
CA LEU A 617 12.86 38.28 3.36
C LEU A 617 12.06 37.78 4.56
N ALA A 618 10.77 38.14 4.66
CA ALA A 618 9.87 37.59 5.67
C ALA A 618 9.62 36.09 5.47
N TYR A 619 9.44 35.62 4.24
CA TYR A 619 9.28 34.21 3.91
C TYR A 619 10.52 33.38 4.27
N ILE A 620 11.72 33.85 3.89
CA ILE A 620 12.98 33.19 4.26
C ILE A 620 13.14 33.17 5.79
N ALA A 621 12.82 34.26 6.48
CA ALA A 621 12.85 34.31 7.94
C ALA A 621 11.87 33.32 8.59
N ILE A 622 10.65 33.18 8.06
CA ILE A 622 9.63 32.25 8.59
C ILE A 622 10.05 30.80 8.34
N VAL A 623 10.50 30.47 7.13
CA VAL A 623 10.89 29.10 6.75
C VAL A 623 12.13 28.64 7.53
N THR A 624 13.09 29.54 7.76
CA THR A 624 14.31 29.21 8.52
C THR A 624 14.11 29.20 10.04
N THR A 625 13.10 29.89 10.57
CA THR A 625 12.80 29.89 12.02
C THR A 625 11.76 28.86 12.46
N TRP A 626 10.97 28.30 11.54
CA TRP A 626 9.93 27.29 11.81
C TRP A 626 10.44 26.01 12.52
N PRO A 627 11.62 25.44 12.21
CA PRO A 627 12.13 24.27 12.91
C PRO A 627 12.41 24.53 14.40
N LEU A 628 12.79 25.76 14.75
CA LEU A 628 13.11 26.17 16.13
C LEU A 628 11.84 26.51 16.93
N LEU A 629 10.87 27.20 16.31
CA LEU A 629 9.59 27.51 16.96
C LEU A 629 8.72 26.26 17.18
N GLY A 630 8.75 25.28 16.26
CA GLY A 630 8.01 24.02 16.40
C GLY A 630 8.44 23.22 17.64
N SER A 631 9.74 23.18 17.95
CA SER A 631 10.29 22.57 19.16
C SER A 631 9.94 23.34 20.44
N ALA A 632 9.93 24.67 20.40
CA ALA A 632 9.61 25.51 21.56
C ALA A 632 8.10 25.47 21.92
N LEU A 633 7.22 25.45 20.91
CA LEU A 633 5.77 25.31 21.10
C LEU A 633 5.39 23.95 21.71
N SER A 634 6.06 22.86 21.29
CA SER A 634 5.91 21.54 21.90
C SER A 634 6.28 21.51 23.38
N PHE A 635 7.37 22.20 23.76
CA PHE A 635 7.83 22.27 25.15
C PHE A 635 6.91 23.14 26.04
N VAL A 636 6.43 24.28 25.53
CA VAL A 636 5.53 25.17 26.26
C VAL A 636 4.15 24.55 26.45
N PHE A 637 3.64 23.82 25.45
CA PHE A 637 2.37 23.07 25.59
C PHE A 637 2.49 21.93 26.60
N ARG A 638 3.62 21.21 26.66
CA ARG A 638 3.88 20.21 27.72
C ARG A 638 3.88 20.82 29.12
N LYS A 639 4.48 22.01 29.31
CA LYS A 639 4.60 22.66 30.63
C LYS A 639 3.30 23.29 31.13
N LYS A 640 2.43 23.78 30.23
CA LYS A 640 1.12 24.35 30.60
C LYS A 640 0.08 23.29 30.96
N LEU A 641 0.16 22.08 30.40
CA LEU A 641 -0.76 20.98 30.71
C LEU A 641 -0.53 20.35 32.10
N THR A 642 0.68 20.47 32.67
CA THR A 642 0.98 20.01 34.03
C THR A 642 0.45 20.90 35.16
N GLY A 643 -0.06 22.10 34.84
CA GLY A 643 -0.52 23.09 35.83
C GLY A 643 -2.03 23.15 36.05
N ILE A 644 -2.85 22.39 35.31
CA ILE A 644 -4.32 22.56 35.24
C ILE A 644 -5.10 21.33 35.76
N LEU A 645 -4.44 20.32 36.34
CA LEU A 645 -5.11 19.12 36.88
C LEU A 645 -5.36 19.21 38.41
N PRO A 646 -6.57 18.86 38.91
CA PRO A 646 -6.86 18.82 40.34
C PRO A 646 -6.13 17.69 41.09
N LEU A 647 -6.01 17.87 42.41
CA LEU A 647 -5.10 17.18 43.33
C LEU A 647 -5.23 15.65 43.60
N PRO A 648 -6.22 14.84 43.14
CA PRO A 648 -6.18 13.40 43.48
C PRO A 648 -5.19 12.56 42.67
N TRP A 649 -4.60 13.08 41.59
CA TRP A 649 -3.82 12.27 40.64
C TRP A 649 -2.29 12.41 40.76
N ARG A 650 -1.77 12.87 41.90
CA ARG A 650 -0.31 12.98 42.11
C ARG A 650 0.38 11.77 42.75
N ARG A 651 -0.32 10.64 42.96
CA ARG A 651 0.33 9.35 43.32
C ARG A 651 -0.42 8.14 42.75
N ARG A 652 0.03 7.65 41.60
CA ARG A 652 0.27 6.22 41.29
C ARG A 652 0.90 6.10 39.92
#